data_AF-A0A2H5QBB5-F1
#
_entry.id   AF-A0A2H5QBB5-F1
#
_cell.length_a   1.000
_cell.length_b   1.000
_cell.length_c   1.000
_cell.angle_alpha   90.00
_cell.angle_beta   90.00
_cell.angle_gamma   90.00
#
_symmetry.space_group_name_H-M   'P 1'
#
loop_
_entity.id
_entity.type
_entity.pdbx_description
1 polymer ?
#
loop_
_entity_poly.entity_id
_entity_poly.type
_entity_poly.pdbx_seq_one_letter_code
_entity_poly.pdbx_strand_id
1 'polypeptide(L)'
;MSAPKKRTFQIEAFKHRVVVDPKYAEKTWKILEHAIHEIYNHNASGLSFEELYRNAYNMVLHKFGEKLYSGLVTTMTFHLTEICKSIEAAQGGLFLEELNRKWADHNKALQMIRDILMYMDRTFIPSTHKTPVHELGLNLWRDVVIHSSKIQTRLQDTLLELVQRERSGEVINRGLMRNITKMLMDLGSFVYQDDFEKHFLEVSADFYRLESQEFIESCDCGDYLKKAERRLNEEMERVSHYLDARSEAKITNVVEKEMIESHMHRLVHMENSGLVNMLVDDKYEDLGRMYCLFRRVPSGLILIRDVMTSYIRDTGKQLVSDPERLKDPVDFVQRLLDLKDKYDKVINSAFNNDKTFQNALNSSFEYFINLNSRSPEFISLFVDDKLRKGLRGVSEEDVENVLDKVMMLFRFLQEKDVFEKYYKQHLAKRLLSGKTVSDDAERSLIVKLKTECGYQFTSKLEGMFTDMKTSQDTMQGFYASLGAELGDSPTLTVQVLTTGSWPTQPSATCNLPAEIMGICEKFRSYYLGTHTGRRLTWQTNMGTADLKGTFGKGQKHELNVSTYQMCVLMLFNSVDRLSYKEIEQATEIPAPELKRCLQSLACVKGKHVLRKEPMSKDIAEDDAFFFNDKFTSKFVKVKIGTVVAQRESEPENQETRQRVEEDRKPQIEAAIVRIMKARRVLDHNNIVTEVTKQLQSRFLPNPVVIKKRIESLIEREFLERDKVDRKLYRYLA
;
A
#
# COMPACT_ATOMS: atom_id res chain seq x y z
N MET A 1 -73.99 76.41 34.60
CA MET A 1 -74.66 75.44 33.72
C MET A 1 -73.81 74.17 33.68
N SER A 2 -74.19 73.14 34.44
CA SER A 2 -73.42 71.90 34.57
C SER A 2 -73.73 70.93 33.43
N ALA A 3 -72.68 70.42 32.77
CA ALA A 3 -72.77 69.38 31.75
C ALA A 3 -73.34 68.05 32.33
N PRO A 4 -74.11 67.27 31.54
CA PRO A 4 -74.77 66.05 32.01
C PRO A 4 -73.76 64.92 32.26
N LYS A 5 -73.93 64.22 33.39
CA LYS A 5 -73.12 63.08 33.84
C LYS A 5 -73.13 61.93 32.82
N LYS A 6 -71.95 61.47 32.39
CA LYS A 6 -71.76 60.17 31.73
C LYS A 6 -72.32 59.06 32.65
N ARG A 7 -73.34 58.32 32.19
CA ARG A 7 -73.82 57.12 32.86
C ARG A 7 -72.80 55.99 32.64
N THR A 8 -72.05 55.64 33.68
CA THR A 8 -71.34 54.36 33.76
C THR A 8 -72.37 53.26 33.99
N PHE A 9 -72.47 52.31 33.05
CA PHE A 9 -73.24 51.09 33.26
C PHE A 9 -72.40 50.16 34.14
N GLN A 10 -72.86 49.90 35.36
CA GLN A 10 -72.36 48.86 36.22
C GLN A 10 -73.32 47.67 36.05
N ILE A 11 -72.87 46.60 35.39
CA ILE A 11 -73.65 45.36 35.35
C ILE A 11 -73.56 44.77 36.75
N GLU A 12 -74.64 44.90 37.53
CA GLU A 12 -74.76 44.19 38.81
C GLU A 12 -74.81 42.68 38.53
N ALA A 13 -73.96 41.92 39.21
CA ALA A 13 -73.96 40.47 39.08
C ALA A 13 -75.32 39.93 39.54
N PHE A 14 -76.08 39.35 38.62
CA PHE A 14 -77.24 38.52 38.97
C PHE A 14 -76.72 37.32 39.77
N LYS A 15 -76.76 37.40 41.10
CA LYS A 15 -76.30 36.35 42.03
C LYS A 15 -77.33 35.22 42.09
N HIS A 16 -77.63 34.59 40.96
CA HIS A 16 -78.12 33.23 40.97
C HIS A 16 -76.90 32.32 40.83
N ARG A 17 -76.36 31.86 41.96
CA ARG A 17 -75.38 30.77 41.96
C ARG A 17 -76.15 29.54 41.47
N VAL A 18 -76.09 29.26 40.17
CA VAL A 18 -76.53 27.96 39.65
C VAL A 18 -75.53 26.95 40.19
N VAL A 19 -75.78 26.47 41.40
CA VAL A 19 -75.15 25.26 41.93
C VAL A 19 -75.79 24.15 41.12
N VAL A 20 -75.10 23.71 40.07
CA VAL A 20 -75.54 22.57 39.29
C VAL A 20 -75.57 21.36 40.22
N ASP A 21 -76.76 20.76 40.38
CA ASP A 21 -77.03 19.62 41.26
C ASP A 21 -76.00 18.49 41.01
N PRO A 22 -75.38 17.90 42.04
CA PRO A 22 -74.55 16.69 41.89
C PRO A 22 -75.23 15.56 41.08
N LYS A 23 -76.57 15.49 41.08
CA LYS A 23 -77.35 14.55 40.24
C LYS A 23 -77.26 14.86 38.74
N TYR A 24 -77.04 16.11 38.35
CA TYR A 24 -76.80 16.49 36.95
C TYR A 24 -75.47 15.89 36.45
N ALA A 25 -74.40 16.02 37.24
CA ALA A 25 -73.10 15.46 36.87
C ALA A 25 -73.14 13.93 36.71
N GLU A 26 -73.89 13.24 37.59
CA GLU A 26 -74.11 11.79 37.49
C GLU A 26 -74.90 11.40 36.24
N LYS A 27 -76.00 12.13 35.94
CA LYS A 27 -76.83 11.86 34.76
C LYS A 27 -76.06 12.10 33.46
N THR A 28 -75.32 13.21 33.39
CA THR A 28 -74.52 13.56 32.20
C THR A 28 -73.35 12.60 32.01
N TRP A 29 -72.70 12.16 33.09
CA TRP A 29 -71.67 11.12 33.03
C TRP A 29 -72.22 9.81 32.47
N LYS A 30 -73.38 9.33 32.93
CA LYS A 30 -73.99 8.10 32.40
C LYS A 30 -74.28 8.15 30.90
N ILE A 31 -74.61 9.32 30.36
CA ILE A 31 -74.79 9.51 28.91
C ILE A 31 -73.45 9.35 28.18
N LEU A 32 -72.39 9.96 28.70
CA LEU A 32 -71.04 9.89 28.13
C LEU A 32 -70.45 8.47 28.26
N GLU A 33 -70.63 7.82 29.41
CA GLU A 33 -70.24 6.43 29.66
C GLU A 33 -70.95 5.48 28.69
N HIS A 34 -72.26 5.63 28.51
CA HIS A 34 -73.01 4.85 27.51
C HIS A 34 -72.49 5.08 26.09
N ALA A 35 -72.19 6.32 25.71
CA ALA A 35 -71.59 6.61 24.41
C ALA A 35 -70.21 5.96 24.23
N ILE A 36 -69.36 5.95 25.27
CA ILE A 36 -68.08 5.25 25.25
C ILE A 36 -68.28 3.75 25.05
N HIS A 37 -69.26 3.14 25.72
CA HIS A 37 -69.63 1.73 25.51
C HIS A 37 -70.06 1.46 24.07
N GLU A 38 -70.93 2.30 23.49
CA GLU A 38 -71.37 2.14 22.09
C GLU A 38 -70.22 2.32 21.10
N ILE A 39 -69.26 3.21 21.37
CA ILE A 39 -68.06 3.37 20.53
C ILE A 39 -67.21 2.10 20.53
N TYR A 40 -66.94 1.51 21.71
CA TYR A 40 -66.18 0.24 21.80
C TYR A 40 -66.96 -0.96 21.23
N ASN A 41 -68.29 -0.90 21.23
CA ASN A 41 -69.16 -1.92 20.61
C ASN A 41 -69.35 -1.71 19.09
N HIS A 42 -68.64 -0.76 18.47
CA HIS A 42 -68.75 -0.41 17.05
C HIS A 42 -70.11 0.14 16.59
N ASN A 43 -70.91 0.70 17.52
CA ASN A 43 -72.24 1.25 17.27
C ASN A 43 -72.27 2.79 17.26
N ALA A 44 -71.17 3.44 16.88
CA ALA A 44 -71.03 4.90 16.96
C ALA A 44 -71.95 5.70 16.00
N SER A 45 -72.56 5.07 15.00
CA SER A 45 -73.39 5.74 13.99
C SER A 45 -74.69 6.35 14.54
N GLY A 46 -75.17 5.86 15.69
CA GLY A 46 -76.37 6.39 16.37
C GLY A 46 -76.10 7.56 17.32
N LEU A 47 -74.83 7.94 17.50
CA LEU A 47 -74.42 8.94 18.49
C LEU A 47 -74.35 10.35 17.87
N SER A 48 -74.88 11.35 18.59
CA SER A 48 -74.68 12.77 18.24
C SER A 48 -73.39 13.29 18.89
N PHE A 49 -72.31 13.38 18.11
CA PHE A 49 -71.00 13.86 18.60
C PHE A 49 -71.05 15.31 19.10
N GLU A 50 -71.91 16.16 18.55
CA GLU A 50 -72.10 17.54 19.02
C GLU A 50 -72.73 17.57 20.41
N GLU A 51 -73.77 16.75 20.63
CA GLU A 51 -74.44 16.69 21.93
C GLU A 51 -73.52 16.10 23.00
N LEU A 52 -72.77 15.05 22.66
CA LEU A 52 -71.78 14.44 23.55
C LEU A 52 -70.65 15.41 23.88
N TYR A 53 -70.13 16.14 22.89
CA TYR A 53 -69.15 17.20 23.12
C TYR A 53 -69.70 18.29 24.04
N ARG A 54 -70.95 18.75 23.82
CA ARG A 54 -71.60 19.76 24.68
C ARG A 54 -71.80 19.26 26.11
N ASN A 55 -72.13 17.99 26.28
CA ASN A 55 -72.25 17.34 27.59
C ASN A 55 -70.90 17.30 28.33
N ALA A 56 -69.83 16.90 27.64
CA ALA A 56 -68.47 16.92 28.20
C ALA A 56 -67.99 18.34 28.51
N TYR A 57 -68.26 19.30 27.63
CA TYR A 57 -67.99 20.73 27.81
C TYR A 57 -68.66 21.26 29.09
N ASN A 58 -69.96 21.00 29.26
CA ASN A 58 -70.72 21.46 30.43
C ASN A 58 -70.19 20.83 31.73
N MET A 59 -69.79 19.55 31.71
CA MET A 59 -69.20 18.90 32.88
C MET A 59 -67.89 19.58 33.31
N VAL A 60 -67.01 19.92 32.37
CA VAL A 60 -65.77 20.64 32.67
C VAL A 60 -66.05 22.07 33.14
N LEU A 61 -66.94 22.79 32.45
CA LEU A 61 -67.33 24.17 32.78
C LEU A 61 -67.90 24.29 34.21
N HIS A 62 -68.68 23.30 34.64
CA HIS A 62 -69.30 23.25 35.97
C HIS A 62 -68.40 22.60 37.04
N LYS A 63 -67.08 22.52 36.82
CA LYS A 63 -66.07 21.99 37.76
C LYS A 63 -66.18 20.49 38.08
N PHE A 64 -66.82 19.70 37.22
CA PHE A 64 -66.88 18.23 37.33
C PHE A 64 -65.83 17.51 36.48
N GLY A 65 -64.75 18.19 36.07
CA GLY A 65 -63.69 17.63 35.23
C GLY A 65 -62.94 16.44 35.85
N GLU A 66 -62.78 16.41 37.19
CA GLU A 66 -62.16 15.26 37.87
C GLU A 66 -63.00 14.00 37.64
N LYS A 67 -64.29 14.07 37.99
CA LYS A 67 -65.24 12.95 37.86
C LYS A 67 -65.32 12.44 36.43
N LEU A 68 -65.27 13.34 35.45
CA LEU A 68 -65.26 12.99 34.03
C LEU A 68 -63.97 12.22 33.66
N TYR A 69 -62.81 12.66 34.16
CA TYR A 69 -61.53 11.98 33.92
C TYR A 69 -61.44 10.62 34.63
N SER A 70 -61.80 10.54 35.92
CA SER A 70 -61.78 9.28 36.68
C SER A 70 -62.80 8.26 36.15
N GLY A 71 -63.98 8.75 35.73
CA GLY A 71 -64.96 7.96 34.98
C GLY A 71 -64.37 7.39 33.69
N LEU A 72 -63.74 8.24 32.85
CA LEU A 72 -63.11 7.81 31.61
C LEU A 72 -62.08 6.71 31.83
N VAL A 73 -61.18 6.89 32.81
CA VAL A 73 -60.16 5.89 33.17
C VAL A 73 -60.83 4.56 33.52
N THR A 74 -61.88 4.59 34.34
CA THR A 74 -62.60 3.39 34.79
C THR A 74 -63.27 2.66 33.61
N THR A 75 -64.02 3.39 32.77
CA THR A 75 -64.73 2.81 31.62
C THR A 75 -63.76 2.26 30.57
N MET A 76 -62.67 2.97 30.27
CA MET A 76 -61.65 2.48 29.34
C MET A 76 -60.93 1.24 29.90
N THR A 77 -60.56 1.24 31.17
CA THR A 77 -59.91 0.08 31.83
C THR A 77 -60.81 -1.15 31.78
N PHE A 78 -62.12 -0.99 32.01
CA PHE A 78 -63.09 -2.07 31.89
C PHE A 78 -63.08 -2.69 30.48
N HIS A 79 -63.18 -1.87 29.43
CA HIS A 79 -63.12 -2.37 28.06
C HIS A 79 -61.80 -3.02 27.71
N LEU A 80 -60.67 -2.42 28.12
CA LEU A 80 -59.35 -2.98 27.89
C LEU A 80 -59.13 -4.31 28.61
N THR A 81 -59.75 -4.51 29.77
CA THR A 81 -59.73 -5.80 30.49
C THR A 81 -60.49 -6.87 29.71
N GLU A 82 -61.65 -6.55 29.12
CA GLU A 82 -62.39 -7.48 28.28
C GLU A 82 -61.66 -7.78 26.95
N ILE A 83 -61.05 -6.77 26.34
CA ILE A 83 -60.18 -6.93 25.16
C ILE A 83 -58.99 -7.83 25.50
N CYS A 84 -58.34 -7.62 26.65
CA CYS A 84 -57.23 -8.43 27.13
C CYS A 84 -57.63 -9.91 27.25
N LYS A 85 -58.78 -10.23 27.87
CA LYS A 85 -59.31 -11.61 27.93
C LYS A 85 -59.53 -12.22 26.55
N SER A 86 -60.04 -11.44 25.59
CA SER A 86 -60.24 -11.89 24.21
C SER A 86 -58.91 -12.22 23.51
N ILE A 87 -57.87 -11.42 23.73
CA ILE A 87 -56.53 -11.64 23.17
C ILE A 87 -55.88 -12.86 23.85
N GLU A 88 -56.03 -13.01 25.17
CA GLU A 88 -55.53 -14.17 25.93
C GLU A 88 -56.12 -15.49 25.41
N ALA A 89 -57.39 -15.49 24.99
CA ALA A 89 -58.08 -16.67 24.47
C ALA A 89 -57.63 -17.08 23.05
N ALA A 90 -57.02 -16.18 22.27
CA ALA A 90 -56.54 -16.48 20.92
C ALA A 90 -55.36 -17.46 20.97
N GLN A 91 -55.36 -18.51 20.14
CA GLN A 91 -54.34 -19.56 20.11
C GLN A 91 -53.45 -19.50 18.86
N GLY A 92 -52.20 -19.95 18.99
CA GLY A 92 -51.25 -20.07 17.88
C GLY A 92 -51.03 -18.76 17.10
N GLY A 93 -50.95 -18.86 15.77
CA GLY A 93 -50.70 -17.73 14.86
C GLY A 93 -51.80 -16.66 14.84
N LEU A 94 -53.01 -16.96 15.34
CA LEU A 94 -54.11 -16.00 15.41
C LEU A 94 -53.92 -14.95 16.52
N PHE A 95 -53.01 -15.19 17.47
CA PHE A 95 -52.76 -14.29 18.59
C PHE A 95 -52.29 -12.89 18.15
N LEU A 96 -51.30 -12.82 17.26
CA LEU A 96 -50.79 -11.52 16.77
C LEU A 96 -51.81 -10.82 15.86
N GLU A 97 -52.57 -11.58 15.08
CA GLU A 97 -53.63 -11.04 14.22
C GLU A 97 -54.74 -10.40 15.06
N GLU A 98 -55.19 -11.09 16.10
CA GLU A 98 -56.21 -10.60 17.01
C GLU A 98 -55.70 -9.40 17.82
N LEU A 99 -54.47 -9.43 18.32
CA LEU A 99 -53.83 -8.30 19.00
C LEU A 99 -53.77 -7.06 18.08
N ASN A 100 -53.30 -7.24 16.84
CA ASN A 100 -53.21 -6.16 15.86
C ASN A 100 -54.60 -5.59 15.50
N ARG A 101 -55.60 -6.46 15.35
CA ARG A 101 -56.98 -6.05 15.06
C ARG A 101 -57.57 -5.25 16.22
N LYS A 102 -57.47 -5.76 17.45
CA LYS A 102 -57.95 -5.09 18.65
C LYS A 102 -57.23 -3.77 18.90
N TRP A 103 -55.93 -3.68 18.60
CA TRP A 103 -55.17 -2.42 18.66
C TRP A 103 -55.69 -1.38 17.66
N ALA A 104 -55.97 -1.79 16.42
CA ALA A 104 -56.54 -0.91 15.41
C ALA A 104 -57.95 -0.43 15.80
N ASP A 105 -58.78 -1.32 16.35
CA ASP A 105 -60.12 -1.00 16.85
C ASP A 105 -60.06 -0.03 18.04
N HIS A 106 -59.14 -0.26 18.99
CA HIS A 106 -58.88 0.64 20.13
C HIS A 106 -58.46 2.03 19.68
N ASN A 107 -57.54 2.16 18.72
CA ASN A 107 -57.12 3.47 18.22
C ASN A 107 -58.26 4.25 17.54
N LYS A 108 -59.13 3.55 16.78
CA LYS A 108 -60.33 4.18 16.20
C LYS A 108 -61.27 4.69 17.29
N ALA A 109 -61.53 3.86 18.31
CA ALA A 109 -62.36 4.25 19.45
C ALA A 109 -61.76 5.43 20.22
N LEU A 110 -60.45 5.39 20.47
CA LEU A 110 -59.70 6.43 21.17
C LEU A 110 -59.76 7.78 20.45
N GLN A 111 -59.67 7.78 19.12
CA GLN A 111 -59.81 9.00 18.32
C GLN A 111 -61.22 9.60 18.48
N MET A 112 -62.29 8.79 18.41
CA MET A 112 -63.66 9.26 18.61
C MET A 112 -63.88 9.80 20.02
N ILE A 113 -63.36 9.12 21.04
CA ILE A 113 -63.46 9.56 22.45
C ILE A 113 -62.72 10.88 22.67
N ARG A 114 -61.52 11.02 22.09
CA ARG A 114 -60.75 12.27 22.12
C ARG A 114 -61.52 13.42 21.48
N ASP A 115 -62.20 13.19 20.36
CA ASP A 115 -62.97 14.23 19.67
C ASP A 115 -64.17 14.69 20.53
N ILE A 116 -64.84 13.76 21.22
CA ILE A 116 -65.90 14.07 22.19
C ILE A 116 -65.35 14.87 23.39
N LEU A 117 -64.17 14.49 23.90
CA LEU A 117 -63.57 15.07 25.11
C LEU A 117 -62.59 16.21 24.83
N MET A 118 -62.58 16.76 23.61
CA MET A 118 -61.60 17.76 23.16
C MET A 118 -61.51 18.99 24.08
N TYR A 119 -62.63 19.41 24.70
CA TYR A 119 -62.62 20.54 25.63
C TYR A 119 -61.87 20.23 26.93
N MET A 120 -61.96 18.98 27.42
CA MET A 120 -61.20 18.53 28.60
C MET A 120 -59.70 18.60 28.34
N ASP A 121 -59.25 18.08 27.19
CA ASP A 121 -57.84 18.13 26.77
C ASP A 121 -57.31 19.57 26.71
N ARG A 122 -58.13 20.53 26.24
CA ARG A 122 -57.71 21.93 26.07
C ARG A 122 -57.72 22.76 27.36
N THR A 123 -58.54 22.40 28.35
CA THR A 123 -58.80 23.29 29.50
C THR A 123 -58.54 22.65 30.86
N PHE A 124 -59.05 21.44 31.09
CA PHE A 124 -58.94 20.76 32.38
C PHE A 124 -57.57 20.10 32.57
N ILE A 125 -57.05 19.49 31.52
CA ILE A 125 -55.78 18.74 31.59
C ILE A 125 -54.58 19.68 31.85
N PRO A 126 -54.42 20.82 31.16
CA PRO A 126 -53.32 21.76 31.43
C PRO A 126 -53.37 22.36 32.83
N SER A 127 -54.57 22.55 33.39
CA SER A 127 -54.76 23.13 34.73
C SER A 127 -54.55 22.13 35.88
N THR A 128 -54.57 20.82 35.58
CA THR A 128 -54.42 19.75 36.57
C THR A 128 -53.18 18.88 36.36
N HIS A 129 -52.38 19.16 35.32
CA HIS A 129 -51.20 18.38 34.94
C HIS A 129 -51.47 16.87 34.77
N LYS A 130 -52.68 16.50 34.35
CA LYS A 130 -53.06 15.10 34.04
C LYS A 130 -52.57 14.71 32.63
N THR A 131 -52.70 13.43 32.28
CA THR A 131 -52.33 12.91 30.96
C THR A 131 -53.45 13.20 29.94
N PRO A 132 -53.15 13.70 28.73
CA PRO A 132 -54.12 13.86 27.65
C PRO A 132 -54.89 12.58 27.32
N VAL A 133 -56.14 12.68 26.85
CA VAL A 133 -57.02 11.52 26.62
C VAL A 133 -56.38 10.48 25.69
N HIS A 134 -55.75 10.91 24.60
CA HIS A 134 -55.07 10.00 23.69
C HIS A 134 -53.92 9.26 24.37
N GLU A 135 -53.01 9.98 25.04
CA GLU A 135 -51.86 9.39 25.72
C GLU A 135 -52.29 8.50 26.90
N LEU A 136 -53.37 8.86 27.60
CA LEU A 136 -54.00 8.01 28.62
C LEU A 136 -54.46 6.68 28.01
N GLY A 137 -55.11 6.71 26.84
CA GLY A 137 -55.55 5.50 26.17
C GLY A 137 -54.40 4.58 25.73
N LEU A 138 -53.25 5.15 25.37
CA LEU A 138 -52.02 4.39 25.07
C LEU A 138 -51.42 3.80 26.36
N ASN A 139 -51.30 4.60 27.42
CA ASN A 139 -50.79 4.14 28.72
C ASN A 139 -51.65 3.00 29.29
N LEU A 140 -52.98 3.12 29.24
CA LEU A 140 -53.88 2.07 29.69
C LEU A 140 -53.75 0.79 28.84
N TRP A 141 -53.56 0.92 27.52
CA TRP A 141 -53.30 -0.25 26.67
C TRP A 141 -51.98 -0.95 27.05
N ARG A 142 -50.91 -0.17 27.26
CA ARG A 142 -49.62 -0.69 27.74
C ARG A 142 -49.80 -1.46 29.04
N ASP A 143 -50.38 -0.82 30.06
CA ASP A 143 -50.40 -1.34 31.42
C ASP A 143 -51.40 -2.51 31.59
N VAL A 144 -52.53 -2.50 30.87
CA VAL A 144 -53.61 -3.50 31.04
C VAL A 144 -53.49 -4.65 30.04
N VAL A 145 -53.07 -4.38 28.80
CA VAL A 145 -53.03 -5.38 27.72
C VAL A 145 -51.62 -5.92 27.53
N ILE A 146 -50.65 -5.07 27.21
CA ILE A 146 -49.29 -5.52 26.86
C ILE A 146 -48.54 -6.04 28.09
N HIS A 147 -48.63 -5.35 29.22
CA HIS A 147 -48.01 -5.76 30.49
C HIS A 147 -48.89 -6.74 31.30
N SER A 148 -49.93 -7.30 30.70
CA SER A 148 -50.58 -8.48 31.28
C SER A 148 -49.58 -9.64 31.33
N SER A 149 -49.46 -10.26 32.50
CA SER A 149 -48.55 -11.40 32.74
C SER A 149 -48.66 -12.55 31.72
N LYS A 150 -49.82 -12.73 31.08
CA LYS A 150 -50.02 -13.78 30.06
C LYS A 150 -49.70 -13.34 28.64
N ILE A 151 -49.77 -12.03 28.36
CA ILE A 151 -49.57 -11.47 27.02
C ILE A 151 -48.12 -11.06 26.83
N GLN A 152 -47.48 -10.42 27.82
CA GLN A 152 -46.14 -9.85 27.69
C GLN A 152 -45.11 -10.89 27.21
N THR A 153 -44.93 -11.96 27.99
CA THR A 153 -43.97 -13.03 27.66
C THR A 153 -44.33 -13.73 26.36
N ARG A 154 -45.62 -14.02 26.14
CA ARG A 154 -46.09 -14.68 24.93
C ARG A 154 -45.84 -13.83 23.68
N LEU A 155 -46.07 -12.52 23.76
CA LEU A 155 -45.82 -11.57 22.68
C LEU A 155 -44.33 -11.54 22.35
N GLN A 156 -43.49 -11.39 23.36
CA GLN A 156 -42.04 -11.44 23.20
C GLN A 156 -41.60 -12.74 22.52
N ASP A 157 -41.97 -13.90 23.06
CA ASP A 157 -41.58 -15.21 22.52
C ASP A 157 -42.05 -15.41 21.07
N THR A 158 -43.29 -15.01 20.76
CA THR A 158 -43.85 -15.15 19.41
C THR A 158 -43.10 -14.28 18.40
N LEU A 159 -42.75 -13.03 18.77
CA LEU A 159 -41.98 -12.14 17.89
C LEU A 159 -40.57 -12.67 17.65
N LEU A 160 -39.91 -13.20 18.69
CA LEU A 160 -38.58 -13.80 18.60
C LEU A 160 -38.60 -15.08 17.74
N GLU A 161 -39.61 -15.93 17.90
CA GLU A 161 -39.79 -17.14 17.11
C GLU A 161 -39.98 -16.81 15.61
N LEU A 162 -40.78 -15.79 15.29
CA LEU A 162 -40.96 -15.36 13.89
C LEU A 162 -39.65 -14.86 13.27
N VAL A 163 -38.84 -14.12 14.01
CA VAL A 163 -37.49 -13.72 13.56
C VAL A 163 -36.62 -14.95 13.31
N GLN A 164 -36.62 -15.93 14.22
CA GLN A 164 -35.83 -17.14 14.11
C GLN A 164 -36.23 -17.99 12.89
N ARG A 165 -37.54 -18.12 12.64
CA ARG A 165 -38.08 -18.81 11.46
C ARG A 165 -37.68 -18.11 10.17
N GLU A 166 -37.73 -16.78 10.14
CA GLU A 166 -37.26 -16.01 8.97
C GLU A 166 -35.76 -16.21 8.72
N ARG A 167 -34.91 -16.20 9.77
CA ARG A 167 -33.47 -16.51 9.65
C ARG A 167 -33.19 -17.91 9.10
N SER A 168 -34.11 -18.85 9.35
CA SER A 168 -34.08 -20.24 8.86
C SER A 168 -34.62 -20.37 7.42
N GLY A 169 -35.07 -19.27 6.81
CA GLY A 169 -35.57 -19.22 5.43
C GLY A 169 -37.08 -19.38 5.29
N GLU A 170 -37.84 -19.38 6.39
CA GLU A 170 -39.30 -19.42 6.32
C GLU A 170 -39.90 -18.06 5.99
N VAL A 171 -41.02 -18.07 5.25
CA VAL A 171 -41.76 -16.85 4.92
C VAL A 171 -42.65 -16.46 6.11
N ILE A 172 -42.44 -15.27 6.65
CA ILE A 172 -43.27 -14.69 7.71
C ILE A 172 -44.11 -13.52 7.21
N ASN A 173 -45.18 -13.18 7.94
CA ASN A 173 -45.97 -11.99 7.66
C ASN A 173 -45.25 -10.73 8.17
N ARG A 174 -44.33 -10.19 7.35
CA ARG A 174 -43.58 -8.95 7.63
C ARG A 174 -44.49 -7.74 7.93
N GLY A 175 -45.68 -7.69 7.32
CA GLY A 175 -46.65 -6.62 7.56
C GLY A 175 -47.23 -6.65 8.97
N LEU A 176 -47.55 -7.85 9.47
CA LEU A 176 -48.03 -8.04 10.84
C LEU A 176 -46.92 -7.70 11.85
N MET A 177 -45.69 -8.19 11.63
CA MET A 177 -44.53 -7.84 12.45
C MET A 177 -44.37 -6.32 12.56
N ARG A 178 -44.39 -5.62 11.42
CA ARG A 178 -44.26 -4.16 11.37
C ARG A 178 -45.36 -3.44 12.15
N ASN A 179 -46.60 -3.92 12.08
CA ASN A 179 -47.70 -3.28 12.81
C ASN A 179 -47.56 -3.48 14.33
N ILE A 180 -47.14 -4.67 14.77
CA ILE A 180 -46.94 -4.97 16.18
C ILE A 180 -45.73 -4.23 16.75
N THR A 181 -44.60 -4.20 16.06
CA THR A 181 -43.44 -3.41 16.50
C THR A 181 -43.76 -1.92 16.50
N LYS A 182 -44.52 -1.43 15.50
CA LYS A 182 -45.04 -0.07 15.49
C LYS A 182 -45.94 0.23 16.69
N MET A 183 -46.84 -0.68 17.06
CA MET A 183 -47.62 -0.54 18.28
C MET A 183 -46.71 -0.41 19.50
N LEU A 184 -45.69 -1.26 19.67
CA LEU A 184 -44.76 -1.16 20.80
C LEU A 184 -44.02 0.18 20.83
N MET A 185 -43.65 0.72 19.66
CA MET A 185 -43.05 2.06 19.54
C MET A 185 -44.05 3.18 19.89
N ASP A 186 -45.30 3.07 19.43
CA ASP A 186 -46.37 4.06 19.67
C ASP A 186 -46.76 4.10 21.16
N LEU A 187 -46.61 2.99 21.91
CA LEU A 187 -46.83 2.90 23.37
C LEU A 187 -45.70 3.52 24.21
N GLY A 188 -44.58 3.88 23.57
CA GLY A 188 -43.43 4.54 24.18
C GLY A 188 -42.12 3.86 23.83
N SER A 189 -41.05 4.66 23.69
CA SER A 189 -39.74 4.14 23.28
C SER A 189 -39.18 3.07 24.23
N PHE A 190 -39.47 3.17 25.54
CA PHE A 190 -39.02 2.20 26.53
C PHE A 190 -39.74 0.85 26.40
N VAL A 191 -41.00 0.83 25.95
CA VAL A 191 -41.77 -0.41 25.77
C VAL A 191 -41.12 -1.28 24.70
N TYR A 192 -40.86 -0.72 23.51
CA TYR A 192 -40.14 -1.45 22.46
C TYR A 192 -38.73 -1.88 22.91
N GLN A 193 -37.99 -1.00 23.59
CA GLN A 193 -36.61 -1.26 23.98
C GLN A 193 -36.50 -2.37 25.04
N ASP A 194 -37.29 -2.26 26.12
CA ASP A 194 -37.20 -3.13 27.28
C ASP A 194 -37.96 -4.44 27.08
N ASP A 195 -39.16 -4.39 26.48
CA ASP A 195 -40.01 -5.59 26.33
C ASP A 195 -39.62 -6.44 25.11
N PHE A 196 -38.93 -5.88 24.11
CA PHE A 196 -38.58 -6.61 22.89
C PHE A 196 -37.11 -6.47 22.47
N GLU A 197 -36.63 -5.26 22.19
CA GLU A 197 -35.32 -5.05 21.54
C GLU A 197 -34.17 -5.68 22.33
N LYS A 198 -34.15 -5.52 23.65
CA LYS A 198 -33.13 -6.10 24.51
C LYS A 198 -33.05 -7.63 24.36
N HIS A 199 -34.19 -8.31 24.50
CA HIS A 199 -34.26 -9.77 24.36
C HIS A 199 -33.98 -10.23 22.91
N PHE A 200 -34.42 -9.45 21.92
CA PHE A 200 -34.08 -9.68 20.51
C PHE A 200 -32.57 -9.67 20.29
N LEU A 201 -31.85 -8.69 20.85
CA LEU A 201 -30.39 -8.60 20.73
C LEU A 201 -29.69 -9.75 21.46
N GLU A 202 -30.16 -10.12 22.65
CA GLU A 202 -29.61 -11.24 23.44
C GLU A 202 -29.75 -12.58 22.69
N VAL A 203 -30.96 -12.91 22.22
CA VAL A 203 -31.21 -14.14 21.44
C VAL A 203 -30.47 -14.12 20.10
N SER A 204 -30.34 -12.96 19.47
CA SER A 204 -29.56 -12.81 18.24
C SER A 204 -28.08 -13.07 18.46
N ALA A 205 -27.52 -12.62 19.58
CA ALA A 205 -26.13 -12.90 19.92
C ALA A 205 -25.89 -14.41 20.10
N ASP A 206 -26.78 -15.10 20.80
CA ASP A 206 -26.69 -16.56 20.98
C ASP A 206 -26.84 -17.31 19.65
N PHE A 207 -27.77 -16.88 18.78
CA PHE A 207 -27.95 -17.44 17.44
C PHE A 207 -26.67 -17.31 16.60
N TYR A 208 -26.12 -16.10 16.48
CA TYR A 208 -24.93 -15.87 15.65
C TYR A 208 -23.67 -16.50 16.24
N ARG A 209 -23.57 -16.62 17.56
CA ARG A 209 -22.48 -17.35 18.21
C ARG A 209 -22.47 -18.82 17.82
N LEU A 210 -23.63 -19.48 17.86
CA LEU A 210 -23.76 -20.90 17.49
C LEU A 210 -23.55 -21.12 15.98
N GLU A 211 -24.19 -20.29 15.15
CA GLU A 211 -24.08 -20.39 13.69
C GLU A 211 -22.64 -20.13 13.21
N SER A 212 -21.96 -19.16 13.81
CA SER A 212 -20.55 -18.87 13.54
C SER A 212 -19.65 -20.08 13.84
N GLN A 213 -19.85 -20.74 14.98
CA GLN A 213 -19.09 -21.94 15.34
C GLN A 213 -19.31 -23.08 14.33
N GLU A 214 -20.56 -23.32 13.94
CA GLU A 214 -20.90 -24.32 12.92
C GLU A 214 -20.25 -24.01 11.57
N PHE A 215 -20.28 -22.76 11.12
CA PHE A 215 -19.66 -22.36 9.86
C PHE A 215 -18.14 -22.51 9.89
N ILE A 216 -17.48 -22.22 11.01
CA ILE A 216 -16.04 -22.39 11.13
C ILE A 216 -15.63 -23.87 11.04
N GLU A 217 -16.47 -24.79 11.51
CA GLU A 217 -16.19 -26.23 11.46
C GLU A 217 -16.51 -26.85 10.09
N SER A 218 -17.44 -26.27 9.35
CA SER A 218 -18.00 -26.85 8.12
C SER A 218 -17.57 -26.17 6.82
N CYS A 219 -17.07 -24.93 6.87
CA CYS A 219 -16.78 -24.12 5.70
C CYS A 219 -15.30 -23.76 5.61
N ASP A 220 -14.85 -23.47 4.38
CA ASP A 220 -13.59 -22.74 4.19
C ASP A 220 -13.78 -21.25 4.55
N CYS A 221 -12.66 -20.53 4.69
CA CYS A 221 -12.72 -19.12 5.09
C CYS A 221 -13.47 -18.25 4.07
N GLY A 222 -13.34 -18.51 2.76
CA GLY A 222 -14.01 -17.71 1.73
C GLY A 222 -15.53 -17.83 1.80
N ASP A 223 -16.04 -19.05 1.94
CA ASP A 223 -17.47 -19.32 2.09
C ASP A 223 -18.02 -18.84 3.42
N TYR A 224 -17.24 -18.94 4.50
CA TYR A 224 -17.58 -18.31 5.78
C TYR A 224 -17.82 -16.79 5.61
N LEU A 225 -16.89 -16.08 4.97
CA LEU A 225 -16.99 -14.63 4.77
C LEU A 225 -18.21 -14.26 3.93
N LYS A 226 -18.53 -15.02 2.88
CA LYS A 226 -19.76 -14.81 2.08
C LYS A 226 -21.01 -14.99 2.93
N LYS A 227 -21.06 -16.01 3.79
CA LYS A 227 -22.21 -16.24 4.68
C LYS A 227 -22.35 -15.13 5.73
N ALA A 228 -21.24 -14.67 6.32
CA ALA A 228 -21.25 -13.55 7.26
C ALA A 228 -21.71 -12.23 6.61
N GLU A 229 -21.22 -11.93 5.40
CA GLU A 229 -21.68 -10.79 4.61
C GLU A 229 -23.19 -10.87 4.31
N ARG A 230 -23.68 -12.06 3.93
CA ARG A 230 -25.11 -12.29 3.69
C ARG A 230 -25.94 -12.04 4.95
N ARG A 231 -25.54 -12.58 6.12
CA ARG A 231 -26.26 -12.39 7.38
C ARG A 231 -26.33 -10.91 7.80
N LEU A 232 -25.25 -10.15 7.60
CA LEU A 232 -25.27 -8.71 7.82
C LEU A 232 -26.32 -8.00 6.95
N ASN A 233 -26.37 -8.32 5.66
CA ASN A 233 -27.35 -7.72 4.75
C ASN A 233 -28.79 -8.11 5.10
N GLU A 234 -29.01 -9.38 5.48
CA GLU A 234 -30.32 -9.87 5.92
C GLU A 234 -30.81 -9.14 7.18
N GLU A 235 -29.95 -8.85 8.16
CA GLU A 235 -30.33 -8.06 9.34
C GLU A 235 -30.64 -6.59 9.00
N MET A 236 -29.89 -5.97 8.09
CA MET A 236 -30.19 -4.61 7.64
C MET A 236 -31.54 -4.55 6.92
N GLU A 237 -31.82 -5.51 6.04
CA GLU A 237 -33.11 -5.61 5.36
C GLU A 237 -34.24 -5.81 6.38
N ARG A 238 -34.04 -6.69 7.35
CA ARG A 238 -35.00 -6.95 8.44
C ARG A 238 -35.35 -5.69 9.20
N VAL A 239 -34.35 -4.91 9.58
CA VAL A 239 -34.57 -3.65 10.29
C VAL A 239 -35.38 -2.69 9.43
N SER A 240 -34.99 -2.53 8.16
CA SER A 240 -35.70 -1.64 7.23
C SER A 240 -37.18 -1.98 7.03
N HIS A 241 -37.54 -3.26 7.21
CA HIS A 241 -38.88 -3.75 6.95
C HIS A 241 -39.82 -3.65 8.13
N TYR A 242 -39.37 -4.02 9.34
CA TYR A 242 -40.28 -4.11 10.48
C TYR A 242 -39.69 -3.79 11.85
N LEU A 243 -38.43 -3.39 11.99
CA LEU A 243 -37.88 -2.96 13.28
C LEU A 243 -37.71 -1.44 13.35
N ASP A 244 -37.41 -0.92 14.54
CA ASP A 244 -37.04 0.49 14.71
C ASP A 244 -35.67 0.75 14.06
N ALA A 245 -35.52 1.88 13.38
CA ALA A 245 -34.26 2.25 12.71
C ALA A 245 -33.07 2.38 13.69
N ARG A 246 -33.32 2.68 14.97
CA ARG A 246 -32.29 2.76 16.01
C ARG A 246 -31.76 1.37 16.40
N SER A 247 -32.48 0.30 16.07
CA SER A 247 -32.02 -1.08 16.27
C SER A 247 -30.94 -1.48 15.28
N GLU A 248 -30.83 -0.84 14.12
CA GLU A 248 -29.90 -1.21 13.04
C GLU A 248 -28.46 -1.27 13.52
N ALA A 249 -27.98 -0.20 14.17
CA ALA A 249 -26.62 -0.14 14.69
C ALA A 249 -26.39 -1.20 15.78
N LYS A 250 -27.39 -1.49 16.61
CA LYS A 250 -27.26 -2.44 17.72
C LYS A 250 -27.19 -3.88 17.23
N ILE A 251 -28.07 -4.28 16.31
CA ILE A 251 -28.05 -5.64 15.75
C ILE A 251 -26.82 -5.84 14.86
N THR A 252 -26.42 -4.81 14.08
CA THR A 252 -25.20 -4.87 13.28
C THR A 252 -23.98 -5.13 14.15
N ASN A 253 -23.84 -4.43 15.28
CA ASN A 253 -22.74 -4.66 16.22
C ASN A 253 -22.76 -6.09 16.80
N VAL A 254 -23.94 -6.67 17.04
CA VAL A 254 -24.05 -8.07 17.50
C VAL A 254 -23.50 -9.03 16.43
N VAL A 255 -23.92 -8.88 15.16
CA VAL A 255 -23.42 -9.73 14.08
C VAL A 255 -21.92 -9.55 13.87
N GLU A 256 -21.43 -8.31 13.86
CA GLU A 256 -19.99 -8.02 13.74
C GLU A 256 -19.18 -8.66 14.86
N LYS A 257 -19.64 -8.56 16.11
CA LYS A 257 -18.95 -9.13 17.26
C LYS A 257 -18.91 -10.65 17.22
N GLU A 258 -20.07 -11.28 17.02
CA GLU A 258 -20.20 -12.74 17.12
C GLU A 258 -19.67 -13.47 15.87
N MET A 259 -19.85 -12.90 14.66
CA MET A 259 -19.39 -13.54 13.42
C MET A 259 -18.00 -13.07 12.95
N ILE A 260 -17.50 -11.91 13.38
CA ILE A 260 -16.21 -11.38 12.88
C ILE A 260 -15.21 -11.23 14.01
N GLU A 261 -15.48 -10.36 14.99
CA GLU A 261 -14.52 -9.99 16.04
C GLU A 261 -14.05 -11.21 16.85
N SER A 262 -14.99 -12.05 17.28
CA SER A 262 -14.71 -13.23 18.13
C SER A 262 -13.88 -14.30 17.44
N HIS A 263 -13.81 -14.30 16.10
CA HIS A 263 -13.17 -15.34 15.30
C HIS A 263 -12.11 -14.83 14.33
N MET A 264 -11.84 -13.52 14.31
CA MET A 264 -10.95 -12.89 13.32
C MET A 264 -9.58 -13.58 13.21
N HIS A 265 -8.97 -13.96 14.35
CA HIS A 265 -7.70 -14.67 14.38
C HIS A 265 -7.80 -16.07 13.77
N ARG A 266 -8.86 -16.82 14.11
CA ARG A 266 -9.07 -18.18 13.60
C ARG A 266 -9.35 -18.17 12.09
N LEU A 267 -10.07 -17.17 11.59
CA LEU A 267 -10.35 -17.00 10.16
C LEU A 267 -9.09 -16.64 9.37
N VAL A 268 -8.30 -15.67 9.84
CA VAL A 268 -7.06 -15.24 9.16
C VAL A 268 -6.04 -16.37 9.11
N HIS A 269 -5.93 -17.16 10.18
CA HIS A 269 -5.00 -18.28 10.30
C HIS A 269 -5.62 -19.65 9.97
N MET A 270 -6.79 -19.68 9.33
CA MET A 270 -7.49 -20.92 9.00
C MET A 270 -6.64 -21.78 8.07
N GLU A 271 -6.47 -23.06 8.41
CA GLU A 271 -5.67 -23.98 7.61
C GLU A 271 -6.21 -24.11 6.19
N ASN A 272 -5.32 -24.04 5.19
CA ASN A 272 -5.59 -24.19 3.76
C ASN A 272 -6.56 -23.19 3.11
N SER A 273 -7.17 -22.27 3.87
CA SER A 273 -8.14 -21.32 3.33
C SER A 273 -8.04 -19.90 3.90
N GLY A 274 -7.22 -19.67 4.93
CA GLY A 274 -7.01 -18.36 5.53
C GLY A 274 -6.30 -17.36 4.62
N LEU A 275 -5.94 -16.19 5.18
CA LEU A 275 -5.43 -15.04 4.43
C LEU A 275 -4.23 -15.39 3.53
N VAL A 276 -3.27 -16.16 4.04
CA VAL A 276 -2.06 -16.53 3.29
C VAL A 276 -2.42 -17.36 2.05
N ASN A 277 -3.31 -18.35 2.18
CA ASN A 277 -3.76 -19.15 1.05
C ASN A 277 -4.50 -18.29 0.02
N MET A 278 -5.36 -17.36 0.45
CA MET A 278 -6.03 -16.42 -0.45
C MET A 278 -5.03 -15.54 -1.22
N LEU A 279 -3.92 -15.12 -0.61
CA LEU A 279 -2.84 -14.37 -1.26
C LEU A 279 -2.04 -15.23 -2.25
N VAL A 280 -1.78 -16.50 -1.92
CA VAL A 280 -1.07 -17.44 -2.79
C VAL A 280 -1.89 -17.70 -4.05
N ASP A 281 -3.17 -18.05 -3.88
CA ASP A 281 -4.09 -18.49 -4.93
C ASP A 281 -4.77 -17.34 -5.69
N ASP A 282 -4.38 -16.09 -5.42
CA ASP A 282 -4.89 -14.88 -6.09
C ASP A 282 -6.43 -14.74 -5.99
N LYS A 283 -7.02 -15.09 -4.83
CA LYS A 283 -8.47 -15.00 -4.55
C LYS A 283 -8.91 -13.55 -4.25
N TYR A 284 -8.84 -12.66 -5.24
CA TYR A 284 -9.09 -11.22 -5.06
C TYR A 284 -10.47 -10.88 -4.48
N GLU A 285 -11.53 -11.59 -4.86
CA GLU A 285 -12.87 -11.32 -4.33
C GLU A 285 -12.97 -11.66 -2.84
N ASP A 286 -12.43 -12.81 -2.42
CA ASP A 286 -12.46 -13.23 -1.02
C ASP A 286 -11.56 -12.34 -0.16
N LEU A 287 -10.41 -11.89 -0.69
CA LEU A 287 -9.58 -10.86 -0.07
C LEU A 287 -10.34 -9.55 0.11
N GLY A 288 -11.13 -9.14 -0.89
CA GLY A 288 -11.98 -7.95 -0.82
C GLY A 288 -13.07 -8.07 0.26
N ARG A 289 -13.76 -9.22 0.33
CA ARG A 289 -14.73 -9.52 1.39
C ARG A 289 -14.09 -9.50 2.76
N MET A 290 -12.92 -10.15 2.91
CA MET A 290 -12.17 -10.17 4.17
C MET A 290 -11.82 -8.75 4.61
N TYR A 291 -11.30 -7.91 3.70
CA TYR A 291 -10.98 -6.51 3.99
C TYR A 291 -12.21 -5.70 4.41
N CYS A 292 -13.32 -5.81 3.67
CA CYS A 292 -14.56 -5.09 3.97
C CYS A 292 -15.14 -5.47 5.33
N LEU A 293 -15.18 -6.77 5.66
CA LEU A 293 -15.70 -7.27 6.93
C LEU A 293 -14.79 -6.89 8.11
N PHE A 294 -13.48 -7.06 7.97
CA PHE A 294 -12.52 -6.78 9.04
C PHE A 294 -12.32 -5.28 9.30
N ARG A 295 -12.67 -4.41 8.33
CA ARG A 295 -12.74 -2.96 8.54
C ARG A 295 -13.81 -2.56 9.56
N ARG A 296 -14.84 -3.39 9.75
CA ARG A 296 -15.98 -3.09 10.63
C ARG A 296 -15.65 -3.30 12.10
N VAL A 297 -14.65 -4.13 12.41
CA VAL A 297 -14.27 -4.48 13.79
C VAL A 297 -12.97 -3.81 14.22
N PRO A 298 -12.80 -3.49 15.51
CA PRO A 298 -11.55 -2.97 16.04
C PRO A 298 -10.39 -3.94 15.75
N SER A 299 -9.23 -3.40 15.38
CA SER A 299 -8.00 -4.17 15.11
C SER A 299 -8.06 -5.18 13.95
N GLY A 300 -9.19 -5.32 13.24
CA GLY A 300 -9.32 -6.28 12.14
C GLY A 300 -8.33 -6.00 10.99
N LEU A 301 -8.27 -4.76 10.50
CA LEU A 301 -7.31 -4.38 9.45
C LEU A 301 -5.85 -4.45 9.91
N ILE A 302 -5.58 -4.21 11.20
CA ILE A 302 -4.24 -4.33 11.78
C ILE A 302 -3.78 -5.79 11.67
N LEU A 303 -4.64 -6.74 12.05
CA LEU A 303 -4.35 -8.17 11.94
C LEU A 303 -4.05 -8.61 10.50
N ILE A 304 -4.91 -8.24 9.54
CA ILE A 304 -4.71 -8.58 8.12
C ILE A 304 -3.37 -8.01 7.63
N ARG A 305 -3.10 -6.73 7.93
CA ARG A 305 -1.87 -6.06 7.53
C ARG A 305 -0.65 -6.76 8.11
N ASP A 306 -0.66 -7.11 9.38
CA ASP A 306 0.50 -7.68 10.07
C ASP A 306 0.79 -9.09 9.55
N VAL A 307 -0.24 -9.91 9.30
CA VAL A 307 -0.08 -11.25 8.70
C VAL A 307 0.40 -11.17 7.25
N MET A 308 -0.18 -10.27 6.44
CA MET A 308 0.30 -10.01 5.07
C MET A 308 1.77 -9.56 5.08
N THR A 309 2.13 -8.63 5.98
CA THR A 309 3.49 -8.12 6.12
C THR A 309 4.47 -9.23 6.47
N SER A 310 4.13 -10.08 7.45
CA SER A 310 4.96 -11.23 7.82
C SER A 310 5.16 -12.17 6.63
N TYR A 311 4.08 -12.54 5.96
CA TYR A 311 4.12 -13.45 4.82
C TYR A 311 4.97 -12.90 3.65
N ILE A 312 4.81 -11.62 3.31
CA ILE A 312 5.59 -10.96 2.26
C ILE A 312 7.07 -10.89 2.64
N ARG A 313 7.39 -10.59 3.91
CA ARG A 313 8.79 -10.57 4.39
C ARG A 313 9.43 -11.95 4.30
N ASP A 314 8.72 -13.00 4.69
CA ASP A 314 9.22 -14.37 4.62
C ASP A 314 9.42 -14.83 3.16
N THR A 315 8.44 -14.56 2.30
CA THR A 315 8.52 -14.86 0.86
C THR A 315 9.67 -14.10 0.20
N GLY A 316 9.79 -12.80 0.50
CA GLY A 316 10.87 -11.95 0.00
C GLY A 316 12.24 -12.39 0.50
N LYS A 317 12.36 -12.77 1.78
CA LYS A 317 13.60 -13.31 2.37
C LYS A 317 14.04 -14.59 1.67
N GLN A 318 13.13 -15.52 1.40
CA GLN A 318 13.42 -16.74 0.65
C GLN A 318 13.91 -16.39 -0.76
N LEU A 319 13.24 -15.45 -1.45
CA LEU A 319 13.63 -15.02 -2.79
C LEU A 319 15.04 -14.43 -2.82
N VAL A 320 15.40 -13.59 -1.84
CA VAL A 320 16.72 -12.93 -1.83
C VAL A 320 17.87 -13.79 -1.28
N SER A 321 17.57 -14.92 -0.63
CA SER A 321 18.57 -15.77 0.04
C SER A 321 18.81 -17.11 -0.66
N ASP A 322 17.94 -17.53 -1.58
CA ASP A 322 18.00 -18.82 -2.28
C ASP A 322 19.21 -18.86 -3.25
N PRO A 323 20.22 -19.73 -3.01
CA PRO A 323 21.42 -19.81 -3.84
C PRO A 323 21.16 -20.08 -5.32
N GLU A 324 20.09 -20.82 -5.66
CA GLU A 324 19.73 -21.09 -7.05
C GLU A 324 19.23 -19.83 -7.75
N ARG A 325 18.44 -19.01 -7.05
CA ARG A 325 17.93 -17.72 -7.58
C ARG A 325 19.02 -16.66 -7.69
N LEU A 326 20.10 -16.78 -6.92
CA LEU A 326 21.26 -15.89 -7.01
C LEU A 326 22.17 -16.17 -8.22
N LYS A 327 21.93 -17.25 -8.96
CA LYS A 327 22.72 -17.59 -10.15
C LYS A 327 22.43 -16.69 -11.34
N ASP A 328 21.22 -16.12 -11.45
CA ASP A 328 20.87 -15.21 -12.54
C ASP A 328 20.40 -13.85 -11.99
N PRO A 329 21.24 -12.81 -12.06
CA PRO A 329 20.89 -11.46 -11.61
C PRO A 329 19.68 -10.86 -12.33
N VAL A 330 19.44 -11.22 -13.60
CA VAL A 330 18.34 -10.65 -14.38
C VAL A 330 17.02 -11.28 -13.95
N ASP A 331 16.98 -12.61 -13.84
CA ASP A 331 15.82 -13.36 -13.33
C ASP A 331 15.50 -12.98 -11.88
N PHE A 332 16.54 -12.81 -11.05
CA PHE A 332 16.40 -12.34 -9.66
C PHE A 332 15.61 -11.02 -9.57
N VAL A 333 16.03 -9.99 -10.33
CA VAL A 333 15.38 -8.68 -10.31
C VAL A 333 13.98 -8.77 -10.94
N GLN A 334 13.81 -9.56 -11.99
CA GLN A 334 12.48 -9.76 -12.59
C GLN A 334 11.49 -10.35 -11.59
N ARG A 335 11.88 -11.37 -10.82
CA ARG A 335 11.01 -11.95 -9.77
C ARG A 335 10.66 -10.95 -8.67
N LEU A 336 11.57 -10.03 -8.32
CA LEU A 336 11.27 -8.95 -7.38
C LEU A 336 10.19 -8.01 -7.92
N LEU A 337 10.28 -7.65 -9.20
CA LEU A 337 9.28 -6.82 -9.87
C LEU A 337 7.93 -7.53 -9.94
N ASP A 338 7.92 -8.81 -10.33
CA ASP A 338 6.69 -9.61 -10.43
C ASP A 338 6.01 -9.77 -9.06
N LEU A 339 6.80 -9.96 -7.99
CA LEU A 339 6.29 -10.01 -6.61
C LEU A 339 5.66 -8.68 -6.21
N LYS A 340 6.28 -7.55 -6.59
CA LYS A 340 5.75 -6.21 -6.28
C LYS A 340 4.44 -5.96 -7.02
N ASP A 341 4.41 -6.27 -8.31
CA ASP A 341 3.23 -6.11 -9.16
C ASP A 341 2.05 -6.95 -8.62
N LYS A 342 2.31 -8.19 -8.17
CA LYS A 342 1.29 -9.05 -7.56
C LYS A 342 0.63 -8.39 -6.33
N TYR A 343 1.42 -7.92 -5.38
CA TYR A 343 0.85 -7.35 -4.14
C TYR A 343 0.33 -5.93 -4.32
N ASP A 344 0.86 -5.14 -5.26
CA ASP A 344 0.23 -3.89 -5.66
C ASP A 344 -1.17 -4.15 -6.23
N LYS A 345 -1.31 -5.17 -7.09
CA LYS A 345 -2.61 -5.55 -7.64
C LYS A 345 -3.59 -5.99 -6.54
N VAL A 346 -3.14 -6.77 -5.55
CA VAL A 346 -3.96 -7.13 -4.39
C VAL A 346 -4.46 -5.87 -3.67
N ILE A 347 -3.57 -4.94 -3.34
CA ILE A 347 -3.94 -3.72 -2.59
C ILE A 347 -4.88 -2.84 -3.41
N ASN A 348 -4.62 -2.68 -4.70
CA ASN A 348 -5.43 -1.85 -5.58
C ASN A 348 -6.82 -2.44 -5.82
N SER A 349 -6.92 -3.77 -5.98
CA SER A 349 -8.16 -4.43 -6.40
C SER A 349 -9.02 -4.88 -5.21
N ALA A 350 -8.40 -5.37 -4.14
CA ALA A 350 -9.11 -5.98 -3.00
C ALA A 350 -9.13 -5.06 -1.77
N PHE A 351 -8.08 -4.26 -1.53
CA PHE A 351 -7.96 -3.45 -0.31
C PHE A 351 -8.23 -1.96 -0.53
N ASN A 352 -9.00 -1.60 -1.57
CA ASN A 352 -9.41 -0.23 -1.88
C ASN A 352 -8.26 0.79 -1.91
N ASN A 353 -7.08 0.37 -2.37
CA ASN A 353 -5.89 1.24 -2.46
C ASN A 353 -5.47 1.83 -1.08
N ASP A 354 -5.61 1.05 -0.01
CA ASP A 354 -5.29 1.49 1.37
C ASP A 354 -3.78 1.80 1.53
N LYS A 355 -3.49 3.06 1.87
CA LYS A 355 -2.12 3.57 2.05
C LYS A 355 -1.35 2.87 3.16
N THR A 356 -2.02 2.39 4.21
CA THR A 356 -1.37 1.69 5.31
C THR A 356 -0.81 0.34 4.84
N PHE A 357 -1.53 -0.36 3.96
CA PHE A 357 -1.07 -1.58 3.31
C PHE A 357 0.04 -1.30 2.29
N GLN A 358 -0.06 -0.22 1.51
CA GLN A 358 1.02 0.19 0.60
C GLN A 358 2.32 0.49 1.35
N ASN A 359 2.24 1.21 2.47
CA ASN A 359 3.40 1.52 3.30
C ASN A 359 4.01 0.24 3.90
N ALA A 360 3.17 -0.71 4.34
CA ALA A 360 3.63 -1.99 4.85
C ALA A 360 4.31 -2.84 3.76
N LEU A 361 3.77 -2.84 2.54
CA LEU A 361 4.38 -3.48 1.37
C LEU A 361 5.75 -2.86 1.05
N ASN A 362 5.82 -1.53 0.93
CA ASN A 362 7.06 -0.82 0.64
C ASN A 362 8.12 -1.05 1.73
N SER A 363 7.74 -1.00 3.00
CA SER A 363 8.64 -1.32 4.12
C SER A 363 9.11 -2.78 4.11
N SER A 364 8.28 -3.71 3.66
CA SER A 364 8.67 -5.12 3.52
C SER A 364 9.71 -5.29 2.42
N PHE A 365 9.53 -4.64 1.27
CA PHE A 365 10.51 -4.64 0.18
C PHE A 365 11.84 -4.00 0.60
N GLU A 366 11.79 -2.86 1.28
CA GLU A 366 12.98 -2.23 1.87
C GLU A 366 13.68 -3.18 2.87
N TYR A 367 12.92 -3.93 3.67
CA TYR A 367 13.51 -4.89 4.60
C TYR A 367 14.27 -6.02 3.90
N PHE A 368 13.61 -6.79 3.02
CA PHE A 368 14.23 -8.02 2.50
C PHE A 368 15.25 -7.76 1.39
N ILE A 369 15.09 -6.71 0.56
CA ILE A 369 16.08 -6.41 -0.50
C ILE A 369 17.47 -6.15 0.10
N ASN A 370 17.52 -5.50 1.26
CA ASN A 370 18.77 -5.17 1.95
C ASN A 370 19.35 -6.34 2.77
N LEU A 371 18.67 -7.48 2.89
CA LEU A 371 19.26 -8.70 3.47
C LEU A 371 20.33 -9.30 2.55
N ASN A 372 20.22 -9.07 1.23
CA ASN A 372 21.21 -9.53 0.27
C ASN A 372 22.12 -8.38 -0.17
N SER A 373 23.39 -8.46 0.25
CA SER A 373 24.42 -7.48 -0.11
C SER A 373 24.70 -7.37 -1.62
N ARG A 374 24.26 -8.33 -2.44
CA ARG A 374 24.40 -8.30 -3.92
C ARG A 374 23.24 -7.63 -4.64
N SER A 375 22.16 -7.27 -3.94
CA SER A 375 21.01 -6.59 -4.56
C SER A 375 21.40 -5.33 -5.37
N PRO A 376 22.30 -4.43 -4.91
CA PRO A 376 22.73 -3.28 -5.72
C PRO A 376 23.44 -3.67 -7.02
N GLU A 377 24.31 -4.70 -6.99
CA GLU A 377 25.00 -5.25 -8.16
C GLU A 377 23.99 -5.82 -9.16
N PHE A 378 23.03 -6.61 -8.67
CA PHE A 378 22.05 -7.29 -9.51
C PHE A 378 21.10 -6.32 -10.19
N ILE A 379 20.63 -5.30 -9.48
CA ILE A 379 19.80 -4.24 -10.08
C ILE A 379 20.61 -3.50 -11.16
N SER A 380 21.90 -3.22 -10.94
CA SER A 380 22.76 -2.60 -11.96
C SER A 380 22.97 -3.49 -13.20
N LEU A 381 23.14 -4.80 -13.01
CA LEU A 381 23.25 -5.77 -14.12
C LEU A 381 21.94 -5.91 -14.90
N PHE A 382 20.79 -5.91 -14.21
CA PHE A 382 19.48 -5.91 -14.84
C PHE A 382 19.30 -4.70 -15.74
N VAL A 383 19.64 -3.50 -15.24
CA VAL A 383 19.62 -2.27 -16.02
C VAL A 383 20.55 -2.36 -17.24
N ASP A 384 21.78 -2.86 -17.06
CA ASP A 384 22.73 -3.04 -18.17
C ASP A 384 22.19 -4.00 -19.25
N ASP A 385 21.52 -5.10 -18.89
CA ASP A 385 20.92 -6.02 -19.86
C ASP A 385 19.74 -5.36 -20.60
N LYS A 386 18.84 -4.68 -19.88
CA LYS A 386 17.71 -3.96 -20.48
C LYS A 386 18.18 -2.89 -21.45
N LEU A 387 19.18 -2.09 -21.10
CA LEU A 387 19.71 -1.01 -21.96
C LEU A 387 20.56 -1.53 -23.14
N ARG A 388 21.11 -2.75 -23.09
CA ARG A 388 21.90 -3.35 -24.20
C ARG A 388 21.06 -4.11 -25.22
N LYS A 389 20.06 -4.86 -24.75
CA LYS A 389 19.29 -5.81 -25.58
C LYS A 389 17.80 -5.54 -25.50
N GLY A 390 17.30 -5.21 -24.31
CA GLY A 390 15.88 -5.08 -24.00
C GLY A 390 15.16 -3.95 -24.73
N LEU A 391 15.88 -2.95 -25.27
CA LEU A 391 15.28 -1.82 -25.99
C LEU A 391 15.10 -2.05 -27.50
N ARG A 392 15.55 -3.18 -28.06
CA ARG A 392 15.46 -3.41 -29.51
C ARG A 392 14.01 -3.70 -29.93
N GLY A 393 13.38 -2.73 -30.58
CA GLY A 393 12.01 -2.86 -31.09
C GLY A 393 10.91 -2.64 -30.05
N VAL A 394 11.26 -2.01 -28.91
CA VAL A 394 10.35 -1.67 -27.81
C VAL A 394 9.97 -0.18 -27.91
N SER A 395 8.74 0.19 -27.53
CA SER A 395 8.27 1.58 -27.56
C SER A 395 8.96 2.42 -26.48
N GLU A 396 9.13 3.73 -26.70
CA GLU A 396 9.73 4.64 -25.70
C GLU A 396 8.94 4.64 -24.37
N GLU A 397 7.62 4.47 -24.42
CA GLU A 397 6.76 4.38 -23.24
C GLU A 397 7.05 3.14 -22.40
N ASP A 398 7.22 1.99 -23.04
CA ASP A 398 7.59 0.74 -22.35
C ASP A 398 8.99 0.84 -21.72
N VAL A 399 9.91 1.56 -22.36
CA VAL A 399 11.24 1.84 -21.80
C VAL A 399 11.12 2.63 -20.50
N GLU A 400 10.35 3.71 -20.52
CA GLU A 400 10.13 4.54 -19.32
C GLU A 400 9.46 3.76 -18.19
N ASN A 401 8.47 2.92 -18.51
CA ASN A 401 7.83 2.03 -17.51
C ASN A 401 8.84 1.07 -16.86
N VAL A 402 9.78 0.51 -17.63
CA VAL A 402 10.85 -0.34 -17.09
C VAL A 402 11.79 0.47 -16.21
N LEU A 403 12.18 1.68 -16.62
CA LEU A 403 13.04 2.56 -15.82
C LEU A 403 12.37 2.97 -14.50
N ASP A 404 11.07 3.24 -14.49
CA ASP A 404 10.33 3.58 -13.27
C ASP A 404 10.25 2.40 -12.30
N LYS A 405 10.04 1.18 -12.81
CA LYS A 405 10.09 -0.05 -12.00
C LYS A 405 11.47 -0.29 -11.39
N VAL A 406 12.54 -0.07 -12.15
CA VAL A 406 13.92 -0.13 -11.63
C VAL A 406 14.13 0.93 -10.54
N MET A 407 13.69 2.16 -10.77
CA MET A 407 13.84 3.25 -9.82
C MET A 407 13.06 3.00 -8.53
N MET A 408 11.91 2.33 -8.61
CA MET A 408 11.18 1.85 -7.45
C MET A 408 12.02 0.89 -6.60
N LEU A 409 12.68 -0.11 -7.20
CA LEU A 409 13.60 -0.99 -6.45
C LEU A 409 14.83 -0.25 -5.93
N PHE A 410 15.38 0.69 -6.69
CA PHE A 410 16.50 1.52 -6.27
C PHE A 410 16.18 2.35 -5.02
N ARG A 411 14.97 2.87 -4.89
CA ARG A 411 14.54 3.61 -3.68
C ARG A 411 14.62 2.76 -2.43
N PHE A 412 14.32 1.46 -2.53
CA PHE A 412 14.39 0.50 -1.43
C PHE A 412 15.82 0.12 -1.03
N LEU A 413 16.84 0.43 -1.84
CA LEU A 413 18.22 0.16 -1.47
C LEU A 413 18.72 1.11 -0.38
N GLN A 414 19.38 0.54 0.64
CA GLN A 414 20.14 1.32 1.63
C GLN A 414 21.52 1.69 1.10
N GLU A 415 22.20 0.78 0.40
CA GLU A 415 23.56 0.98 -0.14
C GLU A 415 23.54 1.46 -1.61
N LYS A 416 23.03 2.67 -1.84
CA LYS A 416 22.89 3.26 -3.19
C LYS A 416 24.25 3.60 -3.84
N ASP A 417 25.28 3.85 -3.04
CA ASP A 417 26.66 4.08 -3.51
C ASP A 417 27.31 2.82 -4.11
N VAL A 418 26.97 1.63 -3.60
CA VAL A 418 27.38 0.36 -4.20
C VAL A 418 26.74 0.20 -5.59
N PHE A 419 25.44 0.51 -5.72
CA PHE A 419 24.77 0.56 -7.02
C PHE A 419 25.46 1.54 -7.97
N GLU A 420 25.76 2.77 -7.50
CA GLU A 420 26.46 3.80 -8.28
C GLU A 420 27.77 3.27 -8.88
N LYS A 421 28.56 2.56 -8.08
CA LYS A 421 29.86 2.00 -8.49
C LYS A 421 29.71 1.00 -9.65
N TYR A 422 28.82 0.01 -9.50
CA TYR A 422 28.57 -0.99 -10.53
C TYR A 422 27.93 -0.34 -11.77
N TYR A 423 26.94 0.53 -11.58
CA TYR A 423 26.28 1.23 -12.69
C TYR A 423 27.28 2.05 -13.50
N LYS A 424 28.19 2.77 -12.83
CA LYS A 424 29.26 3.54 -13.47
C LYS A 424 30.19 2.65 -14.30
N GLN A 425 30.58 1.47 -13.79
CA GLN A 425 31.40 0.51 -14.54
C GLN A 425 30.66 -0.02 -15.78
N HIS A 426 29.37 -0.36 -15.64
CA HIS A 426 28.56 -0.83 -16.75
C HIS A 426 28.33 0.24 -17.81
N LEU A 427 28.01 1.47 -17.39
CA LEU A 427 27.87 2.63 -18.27
C LEU A 427 29.16 2.89 -19.04
N ALA A 428 30.32 2.88 -18.37
CA ALA A 428 31.62 3.07 -19.03
C ALA A 428 31.86 2.02 -20.12
N LYS A 429 31.58 0.74 -19.84
CA LYS A 429 31.69 -0.34 -20.83
C LYS A 429 30.75 -0.11 -22.02
N ARG A 430 29.52 0.35 -21.80
CA ARG A 430 28.55 0.62 -22.88
C ARG A 430 28.98 1.79 -23.76
N LEU A 431 29.39 2.91 -23.16
CA LEU A 431 29.84 4.10 -23.88
C LEU A 431 31.10 3.84 -24.72
N LEU A 432 32.13 3.22 -24.13
CA LEU A 432 33.41 3.00 -24.83
C LEU A 432 33.32 1.90 -25.90
N SER A 433 32.45 0.91 -25.72
CA SER A 433 32.27 -0.15 -26.73
C SER A 433 31.35 0.24 -27.89
N GLY A 434 30.77 1.45 -27.86
CA GLY A 434 29.82 1.92 -28.88
C GLY A 434 28.55 1.08 -28.97
N LYS A 435 28.15 0.43 -27.85
CA LYS A 435 26.99 -0.48 -27.77
C LYS A 435 25.78 0.15 -27.07
N THR A 436 25.67 1.47 -27.04
CA THR A 436 24.47 2.13 -26.53
C THR A 436 23.33 1.94 -27.54
N VAL A 437 22.17 1.49 -27.05
CA VAL A 437 20.97 1.31 -27.90
C VAL A 437 20.20 2.63 -28.02
N SER A 438 20.14 3.41 -26.93
CA SER A 438 19.54 4.74 -26.91
C SER A 438 20.26 5.61 -25.88
N ASP A 439 20.83 6.73 -26.34
CA ASP A 439 21.45 7.74 -25.46
C ASP A 439 20.39 8.47 -24.62
N ASP A 440 19.16 8.58 -25.12
CA ASP A 440 18.05 9.24 -24.42
C ASP A 440 17.58 8.43 -23.21
N ALA A 441 17.49 7.10 -23.36
CA ALA A 441 17.15 6.21 -22.25
C ALA A 441 18.21 6.26 -21.11
N GLU A 442 19.49 6.32 -21.47
CA GLU A 442 20.58 6.46 -20.50
C GLU A 442 20.51 7.80 -19.76
N ARG A 443 20.24 8.89 -20.50
CA ARG A 443 20.07 10.23 -19.92
C ARG A 443 18.83 10.30 -19.02
N SER A 444 17.72 9.69 -19.44
CA SER A 444 16.49 9.61 -18.63
C SER A 444 16.75 8.93 -17.29
N LEU A 445 17.44 7.78 -17.28
CA LEU A 445 17.81 7.10 -16.04
C LEU A 445 18.72 7.97 -15.14
N ILE A 446 19.69 8.68 -15.71
CA ILE A 446 20.55 9.60 -14.94
C ILE A 446 19.73 10.73 -14.33
N VAL A 447 18.75 11.28 -15.04
CA VAL A 447 17.84 12.31 -14.50
C VAL A 447 17.04 11.75 -13.33
N LYS A 448 16.49 10.52 -13.44
CA LYS A 448 15.77 9.89 -12.33
C LYS A 448 16.69 9.65 -11.11
N LEU A 449 17.91 9.19 -11.32
CA LEU A 449 18.92 9.04 -10.24
C LEU A 449 19.27 10.38 -9.58
N LYS A 450 19.35 11.46 -10.38
CA LYS A 450 19.60 12.82 -9.89
C LYS A 450 18.46 13.34 -9.02
N THR A 451 17.22 13.05 -9.38
CA THR A 451 16.04 13.42 -8.58
C THR A 451 16.05 12.73 -7.22
N GLU A 452 16.45 11.45 -7.16
CA GLU A 452 16.46 10.68 -5.90
C GLU A 452 17.67 11.00 -5.01
N CYS A 453 18.87 11.14 -5.58
CA CYS A 453 20.12 11.24 -4.81
C CYS A 453 20.84 12.59 -4.90
N GLY A 454 20.35 13.49 -5.75
CA GLY A 454 20.92 14.82 -5.98
C GLY A 454 22.08 14.85 -6.97
N TYR A 455 22.49 16.07 -7.33
CA TYR A 455 23.51 16.33 -8.35
C TYR A 455 24.88 15.71 -8.08
N GLN A 456 25.32 15.66 -6.82
CA GLN A 456 26.64 15.11 -6.49
C GLN A 456 26.75 13.61 -6.83
N PHE A 457 25.65 12.88 -6.81
CA PHE A 457 25.59 11.45 -7.15
C PHE A 457 25.78 11.24 -8.66
N THR A 458 25.17 12.09 -9.50
CA THR A 458 25.18 11.91 -10.96
C THR A 458 26.28 12.69 -11.67
N SER A 459 26.92 13.66 -11.03
CA SER A 459 27.91 14.54 -11.66
C SER A 459 29.02 13.80 -12.41
N LYS A 460 29.51 12.68 -11.87
CA LYS A 460 30.52 11.85 -12.56
C LYS A 460 29.94 11.14 -13.80
N LEU A 461 28.70 10.66 -13.73
CA LEU A 461 28.00 10.01 -14.85
C LEU A 461 27.69 11.02 -15.97
N GLU A 462 27.22 12.22 -15.61
CA GLU A 462 27.01 13.33 -16.55
C GLU A 462 28.33 13.78 -17.20
N GLY A 463 29.42 13.79 -16.43
CA GLY A 463 30.78 14.04 -16.93
C GLY A 463 31.22 13.03 -17.99
N MET A 464 30.88 11.75 -17.84
CA MET A 464 31.19 10.72 -18.84
C MET A 464 30.52 11.00 -20.19
N PHE A 465 29.26 11.47 -20.20
CA PHE A 465 28.59 11.86 -21.44
C PHE A 465 29.20 13.12 -22.07
N THR A 466 29.57 14.10 -21.24
CA THR A 466 30.26 15.30 -21.72
C THR A 466 31.59 14.92 -22.38
N ASP A 467 32.39 14.05 -21.75
CA ASP A 467 33.66 13.58 -22.30
C ASP A 467 33.48 12.87 -23.64
N MET A 468 32.43 12.05 -23.81
CA MET A 468 32.14 11.40 -25.10
C MET A 468 31.85 12.40 -26.21
N LYS A 469 31.03 13.42 -25.93
CA LYS A 469 30.69 14.46 -26.90
C LYS A 469 31.92 15.31 -27.25
N THR A 470 32.63 15.81 -26.23
CA THR A 470 33.83 16.62 -26.44
C THR A 470 34.94 15.85 -27.14
N SER A 471 35.04 14.53 -26.92
CA SER A 471 35.98 13.68 -27.65
C SER A 471 35.67 13.60 -29.14
N GLN A 472 34.38 13.51 -29.51
CA GLN A 472 33.98 13.53 -30.92
C GLN A 472 34.37 14.86 -31.59
N ASP A 473 34.07 15.99 -30.93
CA ASP A 473 34.43 17.32 -31.41
C ASP A 473 35.96 17.49 -31.53
N THR A 474 36.71 16.99 -30.53
CA THR A 474 38.19 16.99 -30.53
C THR A 474 38.76 16.17 -31.68
N MET A 475 38.17 15.01 -31.98
CA MET A 475 38.62 14.17 -33.09
C MET A 475 38.32 14.80 -34.44
N GLN A 476 37.18 15.47 -34.60
CA GLN A 476 36.89 16.25 -35.82
C GLN A 476 37.90 17.37 -36.01
N GLY A 477 38.22 18.12 -34.95
CA GLY A 477 39.24 19.16 -34.97
C GLY A 477 40.65 18.64 -35.28
N PHE A 478 41.02 17.48 -34.71
CA PHE A 478 42.30 16.82 -34.98
C PHE A 478 42.45 16.51 -36.46
N TYR A 479 41.48 15.82 -37.06
CA TYR A 479 41.52 15.47 -38.47
C TYR A 479 41.46 16.70 -39.39
N ALA A 480 40.72 17.75 -39.01
CA ALA A 480 40.74 19.02 -39.75
C ALA A 480 42.13 19.68 -39.72
N SER A 481 42.88 19.55 -38.62
CA SER A 481 44.23 20.13 -38.49
C SER A 481 45.33 19.37 -39.26
N LEU A 482 45.11 18.07 -39.54
CA LEU A 482 46.05 17.22 -40.28
C LEU A 482 46.01 17.42 -41.81
N GLY A 483 44.97 18.06 -42.35
CA GLY A 483 44.83 18.28 -43.79
C GLY A 483 44.87 16.97 -44.61
N ALA A 484 45.47 17.01 -45.81
CA ALA A 484 45.62 15.86 -46.71
C ALA A 484 46.84 14.96 -46.41
N GLU A 485 47.57 15.18 -45.31
CA GLU A 485 48.82 14.48 -44.97
C GLU A 485 48.61 13.02 -44.48
N LEU A 486 47.39 12.49 -44.54
CA LEU A 486 47.05 11.20 -43.93
C LEU A 486 47.46 9.97 -44.74
N GLY A 487 47.74 10.09 -46.05
CA GLY A 487 48.34 9.05 -46.89
C GLY A 487 48.02 7.60 -46.47
N ASP A 488 49.08 6.81 -46.21
CA ASP A 488 49.03 5.41 -45.78
C ASP A 488 49.08 5.22 -44.24
N SER A 489 48.81 6.29 -43.46
CA SER A 489 48.88 6.24 -41.99
C SER A 489 47.69 5.49 -41.37
N PRO A 490 47.87 4.79 -40.23
CA PRO A 490 46.77 4.11 -39.56
C PRO A 490 45.70 5.11 -39.10
N THR A 491 44.42 4.75 -39.21
CA THR A 491 43.31 5.58 -38.72
C THR A 491 43.20 5.48 -37.20
N LEU A 492 43.27 6.61 -36.51
CA LEU A 492 43.15 6.68 -35.04
C LEU A 492 41.83 7.37 -34.63
N THR A 493 41.11 6.76 -33.69
CA THR A 493 39.98 7.42 -33.00
C THR A 493 40.26 7.43 -31.51
N VAL A 494 40.30 8.62 -30.91
CA VAL A 494 40.63 8.79 -29.48
C VAL A 494 39.41 9.29 -28.72
N GLN A 495 39.15 8.66 -27.57
CA GLN A 495 38.19 9.12 -26.59
C GLN A 495 38.96 9.65 -25.38
N VAL A 496 38.92 10.96 -25.16
CA VAL A 496 39.63 11.62 -24.05
C VAL A 496 38.73 11.63 -22.82
N LEU A 497 39.18 10.97 -21.76
CA LEU A 497 38.39 10.73 -20.55
C LEU A 497 38.93 11.55 -19.38
N THR A 498 38.05 12.25 -18.66
CA THR A 498 38.43 13.04 -17.48
C THR A 498 38.76 12.10 -16.29
N THR A 499 39.97 12.22 -15.75
CA THR A 499 40.39 11.41 -14.59
C THR A 499 39.52 11.72 -13.37
N GLY A 500 38.99 10.68 -12.71
CA GLY A 500 38.06 10.79 -11.57
C GLY A 500 36.57 10.69 -11.97
N SER A 501 36.21 11.09 -13.20
CA SER A 501 34.86 10.89 -13.74
C SER A 501 34.63 9.47 -14.24
N TRP A 502 35.67 8.76 -14.68
CA TRP A 502 35.58 7.39 -15.20
C TRP A 502 36.08 6.35 -14.18
N PRO A 503 35.63 5.09 -14.27
CA PRO A 503 36.13 3.99 -13.44
C PRO A 503 37.44 3.44 -14.03
N THR A 504 38.43 4.30 -14.27
CA THR A 504 39.73 3.90 -14.81
C THR A 504 40.64 3.42 -13.69
N GLN A 505 41.31 2.29 -13.90
CA GLN A 505 42.40 1.83 -13.04
C GLN A 505 43.74 2.35 -13.58
N PRO A 506 44.79 2.47 -12.76
CA PRO A 506 46.15 2.66 -13.27
C PRO A 506 46.51 1.47 -14.16
N SER A 507 46.56 1.66 -15.47
CA SER A 507 47.01 0.62 -16.39
C SER A 507 48.54 0.51 -16.33
N ALA A 508 49.03 -0.74 -16.31
CA ALA A 508 50.44 -1.01 -16.56
C ALA A 508 50.84 -0.51 -17.95
N THR A 509 52.15 -0.29 -18.13
CA THR A 509 52.73 0.04 -19.43
C THR A 509 52.48 -1.10 -20.40
N CYS A 510 52.20 -0.75 -21.65
CA CYS A 510 52.13 -1.70 -22.77
C CYS A 510 52.88 -1.04 -23.91
N ASN A 511 53.85 -1.75 -24.45
CA ASN A 511 54.64 -1.28 -25.58
C ASN A 511 53.77 -1.33 -26.84
N LEU A 512 53.40 -0.14 -27.34
CA LEU A 512 52.63 -0.01 -28.58
C LEU A 512 53.55 -0.18 -29.80
N PRO A 513 53.06 -0.78 -30.90
CA PRO A 513 53.82 -0.86 -32.15
C PRO A 513 54.26 0.53 -32.64
N ALA A 514 55.43 0.61 -33.27
CA ALA A 514 56.03 1.87 -33.73
C ALA A 514 55.12 2.63 -34.70
N GLU A 515 54.38 1.89 -35.54
CA GLU A 515 53.42 2.41 -36.50
C GLU A 515 52.26 3.16 -35.83
N ILE A 516 51.85 2.73 -34.64
CA ILE A 516 50.77 3.35 -33.85
C ILE A 516 51.31 4.50 -33.00
N MET A 517 52.51 4.35 -32.44
CA MET A 517 53.14 5.39 -31.62
C MET A 517 53.26 6.72 -32.36
N GLY A 518 53.59 6.70 -33.65
CA GLY A 518 53.72 7.91 -34.46
C GLY A 518 52.43 8.74 -34.51
N ILE A 519 51.27 8.12 -34.73
CA ILE A 519 49.99 8.84 -34.76
C ILE A 519 49.51 9.22 -33.36
N CYS A 520 49.79 8.41 -32.33
CA CYS A 520 49.52 8.75 -30.94
C CYS A 520 50.26 10.02 -30.49
N GLU A 521 51.52 10.21 -30.91
CA GLU A 521 52.30 11.40 -30.55
C GLU A 521 51.84 12.65 -31.32
N LYS A 522 51.45 12.51 -32.58
CA LYS A 522 50.78 13.59 -33.34
C LYS A 522 49.51 14.06 -32.63
N PHE A 523 48.66 13.11 -32.20
CA PHE A 523 47.46 13.45 -31.42
C PHE A 523 47.79 14.11 -30.08
N ARG A 524 48.79 13.60 -29.36
CA ARG A 524 49.25 14.17 -28.08
C ARG A 524 49.69 15.62 -28.26
N SER A 525 50.49 15.90 -29.27
CA SER A 525 50.98 17.24 -29.59
C SER A 525 49.84 18.20 -29.93
N TYR A 526 48.90 17.76 -30.78
CA TYR A 526 47.69 18.52 -31.10
C TYR A 526 46.88 18.85 -29.83
N TYR A 527 46.55 17.83 -29.04
CA TYR A 527 45.69 18.00 -27.87
C TYR A 527 46.31 18.92 -26.82
N LEU A 528 47.61 18.76 -26.53
CA LEU A 528 48.31 19.58 -25.54
C LEU A 528 48.59 21.01 -26.04
N GLY A 529 48.70 21.21 -27.36
CA GLY A 529 48.79 22.53 -27.97
C GLY A 529 47.51 23.35 -27.75
N THR A 530 46.34 22.71 -27.81
CA THR A 530 45.04 23.35 -27.56
C THR A 530 44.67 23.40 -26.07
N HIS A 531 45.15 22.44 -25.27
CA HIS A 531 44.80 22.30 -23.85
C HIS A 531 46.02 22.39 -22.94
N THR A 532 46.48 23.61 -22.67
CA THR A 532 47.64 23.88 -21.82
C THR A 532 47.41 23.44 -20.37
N GLY A 533 48.48 22.96 -19.71
CA GLY A 533 48.43 22.52 -18.31
C GLY A 533 47.82 21.13 -18.07
N ARG A 534 47.43 20.39 -19.12
CA ARG A 534 46.92 19.01 -19.01
C ARG A 534 48.02 17.97 -19.20
N ARG A 535 47.80 16.76 -18.66
CA ARG A 535 48.64 15.58 -18.90
C ARG A 535 47.79 14.44 -19.47
N LEU A 536 48.24 13.86 -20.58
CA LEU A 536 47.61 12.68 -21.18
C LEU A 536 48.31 11.39 -20.77
N THR A 537 47.50 10.36 -20.47
CA THR A 537 47.95 8.99 -20.20
C THR A 537 47.09 8.03 -21.01
N TRP A 538 47.72 7.17 -21.81
CA TRP A 538 47.03 6.19 -22.64
C TRP A 538 46.55 5.00 -21.80
N GLN A 539 45.29 4.59 -22.00
CA GLN A 539 44.68 3.42 -21.36
C GLN A 539 44.60 2.28 -22.38
N THR A 540 45.69 1.52 -22.49
CA THR A 540 45.85 0.50 -23.54
C THR A 540 44.92 -0.70 -23.35
N ASN A 541 44.50 -1.01 -22.11
CA ASN A 541 43.54 -2.05 -21.79
C ASN A 541 42.10 -1.80 -22.28
N MET A 542 41.73 -0.57 -22.64
CA MET A 542 40.35 -0.19 -22.99
C MET A 542 40.11 0.00 -24.50
N GLY A 543 41.16 -0.10 -25.31
CA GLY A 543 41.08 0.15 -26.76
C GLY A 543 40.79 -1.10 -27.60
N THR A 544 40.46 -0.84 -28.86
CA THR A 544 40.30 -1.85 -29.91
C THR A 544 41.02 -1.41 -31.18
N ALA A 545 41.41 -2.38 -32.01
CA ALA A 545 42.03 -2.14 -33.30
C ALA A 545 41.42 -3.05 -34.37
N ASP A 546 41.41 -2.57 -35.61
CA ASP A 546 41.08 -3.37 -36.78
C ASP A 546 42.37 -3.64 -37.57
N LEU A 547 42.73 -4.91 -37.70
CA LEU A 547 43.94 -5.36 -38.40
C LEU A 547 43.60 -6.06 -39.70
N LYS A 548 44.36 -5.80 -40.76
CA LYS A 548 44.27 -6.56 -42.02
C LYS A 548 45.30 -7.69 -41.96
N GLY A 549 44.84 -8.92 -41.77
CA GLY A 549 45.66 -10.12 -41.77
C GLY A 549 45.61 -10.85 -43.11
N THR A 550 46.74 -11.37 -43.57
CA THR A 550 46.83 -12.23 -44.76
C THR A 550 47.21 -13.64 -44.33
N PHE A 551 46.42 -14.63 -44.72
CA PHE A 551 46.56 -16.04 -44.32
C PHE A 551 46.61 -16.96 -45.55
N GLY A 552 47.36 -18.06 -45.45
CA GLY A 552 47.43 -19.12 -46.46
C GLY A 552 47.85 -18.59 -47.83
N LYS A 553 47.13 -19.02 -48.88
CA LYS A 553 47.36 -18.56 -50.27
C LYS A 553 46.83 -17.14 -50.54
N GLY A 554 47.06 -16.20 -49.63
CA GLY A 554 46.69 -14.79 -49.80
C GLY A 554 45.24 -14.43 -49.40
N GLN A 555 44.58 -15.23 -48.57
CA GLN A 555 43.26 -14.88 -48.04
C GLN A 555 43.37 -13.69 -47.08
N LYS A 556 42.59 -12.64 -47.32
CA LYS A 556 42.62 -11.41 -46.50
C LYS A 556 41.42 -11.37 -45.57
N HIS A 557 41.68 -11.16 -44.29
CA HIS A 557 40.67 -10.98 -43.25
C HIS A 557 40.90 -9.67 -42.49
N GLU A 558 39.82 -9.03 -42.08
CA GLU A 558 39.84 -7.88 -41.17
C GLU A 558 39.52 -8.38 -39.75
N LEU A 559 40.50 -8.30 -38.86
CA LEU A 559 40.42 -8.76 -37.48
C LEU A 559 40.09 -7.60 -36.56
N ASN A 560 38.90 -7.61 -35.95
CA ASN A 560 38.56 -6.69 -34.86
C ASN A 560 39.04 -7.29 -33.54
N VAL A 561 40.04 -6.67 -32.94
CA VAL A 561 40.79 -7.15 -31.77
C VAL A 561 40.90 -6.05 -30.70
N SER A 562 41.27 -6.42 -29.47
CA SER A 562 41.69 -5.47 -28.43
C SER A 562 43.08 -4.92 -28.73
N THR A 563 43.45 -3.79 -28.12
CA THR A 563 44.81 -3.21 -28.25
C THR A 563 45.90 -4.21 -27.84
N TYR A 564 45.68 -5.00 -26.78
CA TYR A 564 46.64 -6.02 -26.36
C TYR A 564 46.80 -7.15 -27.39
N GLN A 565 45.69 -7.60 -27.97
CA GLN A 565 45.74 -8.58 -29.06
C GLN A 565 46.45 -8.00 -30.30
N MET A 566 46.25 -6.71 -30.61
CA MET A 566 46.99 -6.02 -31.67
C MET A 566 48.49 -6.03 -31.40
N CYS A 567 48.92 -5.65 -30.19
CA CYS A 567 50.33 -5.62 -29.82
C CYS A 567 50.98 -7.01 -29.97
N VAL A 568 50.28 -8.08 -29.53
CA VAL A 568 50.75 -9.46 -29.69
C VAL A 568 50.83 -9.87 -31.16
N LEU A 569 49.79 -9.61 -31.96
CA LEU A 569 49.73 -10.03 -33.36
C LEU A 569 50.78 -9.33 -34.23
N MET A 570 51.08 -8.06 -33.95
CA MET A 570 52.07 -7.29 -34.71
C MET A 570 53.50 -7.84 -34.56
N LEU A 571 53.82 -8.55 -33.47
CA LEU A 571 55.13 -9.19 -33.30
C LEU A 571 55.39 -10.28 -34.36
N PHE A 572 54.34 -10.94 -34.82
CA PHE A 572 54.44 -12.04 -35.79
C PHE A 572 54.68 -11.58 -37.23
N ASN A 573 54.75 -10.27 -37.50
CA ASN A 573 55.16 -9.77 -38.80
C ASN A 573 56.67 -9.94 -39.06
N SER A 574 57.47 -10.08 -37.99
CA SER A 574 58.94 -10.19 -38.07
C SER A 574 59.45 -11.58 -37.72
N VAL A 575 58.66 -12.39 -37.01
CA VAL A 575 59.08 -13.70 -36.47
C VAL A 575 57.91 -14.69 -36.51
N ASP A 576 58.15 -15.93 -36.95
CA ASP A 576 57.10 -16.96 -37.08
C ASP A 576 56.75 -17.68 -35.76
N ARG A 577 57.63 -17.62 -34.76
CA ARG A 577 57.53 -18.32 -33.47
C ARG A 577 57.99 -17.44 -32.33
N LEU A 578 57.19 -17.34 -31.27
CA LEU A 578 57.54 -16.66 -30.02
C LEU A 578 57.06 -17.47 -28.81
N SER A 579 57.87 -17.53 -27.76
CA SER A 579 57.49 -18.07 -26.45
C SER A 579 56.65 -17.07 -25.65
N TYR A 580 55.91 -17.55 -24.66
CA TYR A 580 55.14 -16.69 -23.75
C TYR A 580 56.01 -15.56 -23.16
N LYS A 581 57.22 -15.88 -22.68
CA LYS A 581 58.13 -14.91 -22.05
C LYS A 581 58.65 -13.85 -23.03
N GLU A 582 58.91 -14.22 -24.28
CA GLU A 582 59.32 -13.26 -25.31
C GLU A 582 58.18 -12.28 -25.64
N ILE A 583 56.94 -12.78 -25.71
CA ILE A 583 55.76 -11.92 -25.92
C ILE A 583 55.55 -10.99 -24.71
N GLU A 584 55.66 -11.51 -23.50
CA GLU A 584 55.54 -10.74 -22.25
C GLU A 584 56.58 -9.63 -22.19
N GLN A 585 57.85 -9.94 -22.46
CA GLN A 585 58.93 -8.96 -22.45
C GLN A 585 58.78 -7.91 -23.57
N ALA A 586 58.38 -8.31 -24.78
CA ALA A 586 58.23 -7.39 -25.90
C ALA A 586 57.05 -6.42 -25.71
N THR A 587 55.93 -6.92 -25.19
CA THR A 587 54.68 -6.14 -25.07
C THR A 587 54.51 -5.45 -23.73
N GLU A 588 55.18 -5.90 -22.66
CA GLU A 588 54.98 -5.50 -21.27
C GLU A 588 53.53 -5.65 -20.76
N ILE A 589 52.69 -6.43 -21.46
CA ILE A 589 51.31 -6.67 -21.01
C ILE A 589 51.33 -7.46 -19.70
N PRO A 590 50.55 -7.06 -18.67
CA PRO A 590 50.48 -7.82 -17.42
C PRO A 590 50.08 -9.29 -17.64
N ALA A 591 50.72 -10.19 -16.90
CA ALA A 591 50.58 -11.63 -17.08
C ALA A 591 49.11 -12.14 -17.09
N PRO A 592 48.19 -11.70 -16.20
CA PRO A 592 46.79 -12.17 -16.23
C PRO A 592 46.07 -11.81 -17.54
N GLU A 593 46.27 -10.58 -18.01
CA GLU A 593 45.72 -10.04 -19.26
C GLU A 593 46.35 -10.69 -20.48
N LEU A 594 47.68 -10.92 -20.45
CA LEU A 594 48.41 -11.57 -21.53
C LEU A 594 47.94 -13.02 -21.71
N LYS A 595 47.77 -13.78 -20.62
CA LYS A 595 47.23 -15.15 -20.66
C LYS A 595 45.83 -15.18 -21.29
N ARG A 596 44.92 -14.27 -20.91
CA ARG A 596 43.58 -14.16 -21.52
C ARG A 596 43.64 -13.77 -23.00
N CYS A 597 44.57 -12.88 -23.35
CA CYS A 597 44.84 -12.45 -24.72
C CYS A 597 45.28 -13.65 -25.59
N LEU A 598 46.31 -14.38 -25.18
CA LEU A 598 46.83 -15.54 -25.91
C LEU A 598 45.81 -16.67 -25.97
N GLN A 599 45.05 -16.91 -24.91
CA GLN A 599 43.95 -17.88 -24.92
C GLN A 599 42.91 -17.54 -26.00
N SER A 600 42.53 -16.27 -26.13
CA SER A 600 41.58 -15.82 -27.16
C SER A 600 42.11 -15.96 -28.60
N LEU A 601 43.42 -15.80 -28.78
CA LEU A 601 44.09 -15.84 -30.08
C LEU A 601 44.49 -17.26 -30.53
N ALA A 602 44.71 -18.19 -29.59
CA ALA A 602 45.24 -19.53 -29.88
C ALA A 602 44.30 -20.69 -29.55
N CYS A 603 43.47 -20.57 -28.51
CA CYS A 603 42.70 -21.71 -27.98
C CYS A 603 41.22 -21.70 -28.45
N VAL A 604 40.72 -20.59 -28.97
CA VAL A 604 39.31 -20.47 -29.39
C VAL A 604 39.08 -21.07 -30.78
N LYS A 605 38.32 -22.18 -30.83
CA LYS A 605 37.99 -22.85 -32.10
C LYS A 605 37.29 -21.88 -33.07
N GLY A 606 37.75 -21.86 -34.31
CA GLY A 606 37.26 -20.96 -35.36
C GLY A 606 37.74 -19.50 -35.29
N LYS A 607 38.51 -19.11 -34.26
CA LYS A 607 39.13 -17.78 -34.11
C LYS A 607 40.62 -17.84 -33.78
N HIS A 608 41.22 -19.03 -33.83
CA HIS A 608 42.61 -19.27 -33.49
C HIS A 608 43.52 -18.81 -34.63
N VAL A 609 43.85 -17.51 -34.63
CA VAL A 609 44.79 -16.90 -35.56
C VAL A 609 46.25 -17.22 -35.20
N LEU A 610 46.48 -17.70 -33.98
CA LEU A 610 47.74 -18.30 -33.53
C LEU A 610 47.55 -19.80 -33.26
N ARG A 611 48.64 -20.55 -33.34
CA ARG A 611 48.75 -21.95 -32.89
C ARG A 611 49.61 -21.99 -31.64
N LYS A 612 49.19 -22.77 -30.64
CA LYS A 612 49.92 -22.99 -29.38
C LYS A 612 50.55 -24.39 -29.37
N GLU A 613 51.75 -24.49 -28.82
CA GLU A 613 52.46 -25.75 -28.56
C GLU A 613 53.07 -25.76 -27.15
N PRO A 614 52.79 -26.77 -26.30
CA PRO A 614 51.85 -27.88 -26.51
C PRO A 614 50.40 -27.41 -26.45
N MET A 615 49.49 -28.00 -27.24
CA MET A 615 48.09 -27.54 -27.27
C MET A 615 47.33 -27.89 -25.97
N SER A 616 46.79 -26.87 -25.30
CA SER A 616 45.90 -27.02 -24.14
C SER A 616 44.93 -25.84 -24.02
N LYS A 617 44.00 -25.88 -23.05
CA LYS A 617 43.02 -24.79 -22.82
C LYS A 617 43.60 -23.60 -22.06
N ASP A 618 44.57 -23.85 -21.19
CA ASP A 618 45.20 -22.85 -20.33
C ASP A 618 46.48 -22.32 -20.98
N ILE A 619 47.01 -21.19 -20.52
CA ILE A 619 48.28 -20.63 -21.00
C ILE A 619 49.34 -20.75 -19.90
N ALA A 620 50.41 -21.48 -20.19
CA ALA A 620 51.58 -21.68 -19.36
C ALA A 620 52.75 -20.82 -19.85
N GLU A 621 53.74 -20.59 -18.98
CA GLU A 621 54.86 -19.68 -19.25
C GLU A 621 55.93 -20.27 -20.19
N ASP A 622 55.89 -21.59 -20.39
CA ASP A 622 56.75 -22.36 -21.28
C ASP A 622 56.12 -22.62 -22.66
N ASP A 623 54.89 -22.15 -22.89
CA ASP A 623 54.20 -22.29 -24.17
C ASP A 623 54.90 -21.52 -25.29
N ALA A 624 54.88 -22.10 -26.50
CA ALA A 624 55.24 -21.43 -27.73
C ALA A 624 54.02 -21.15 -28.62
N PHE A 625 54.05 -20.00 -29.29
CA PHE A 625 53.00 -19.52 -30.18
C PHE A 625 53.54 -19.32 -31.58
N PHE A 626 52.74 -19.69 -32.57
CA PHE A 626 53.06 -19.63 -33.99
C PHE A 626 51.94 -18.95 -34.77
N PHE A 627 52.28 -18.28 -35.85
CA PHE A 627 51.28 -17.79 -36.80
C PHE A 627 50.48 -18.96 -37.41
N ASN A 628 49.14 -18.86 -37.39
CA ASN A 628 48.27 -19.87 -37.99
C ASN A 628 47.96 -19.56 -39.46
N ASP A 629 48.89 -19.90 -40.35
CA ASP A 629 48.70 -19.76 -41.80
C ASP A 629 47.50 -20.56 -42.36
N LYS A 630 47.03 -21.57 -41.62
CA LYS A 630 45.86 -22.39 -42.01
C LYS A 630 44.53 -21.84 -41.49
N PHE A 631 44.51 -20.64 -40.88
CA PHE A 631 43.27 -20.03 -40.41
C PHE A 631 42.32 -19.75 -41.57
N THR A 632 41.05 -20.13 -41.40
CA THR A 632 39.98 -19.87 -42.38
C THR A 632 38.72 -19.40 -41.66
N SER A 633 38.05 -18.39 -42.22
CA SER A 633 36.76 -17.90 -41.72
C SER A 633 35.77 -17.74 -42.87
N LYS A 634 34.48 -18.00 -42.60
CA LYS A 634 33.38 -17.70 -43.52
C LYS A 634 33.14 -16.20 -43.69
N PHE A 635 33.62 -15.39 -42.75
CA PHE A 635 33.44 -13.94 -42.73
C PHE A 635 34.75 -13.22 -43.05
N VAL A 636 34.67 -12.18 -43.88
CA VAL A 636 35.80 -11.28 -44.18
C VAL A 636 36.21 -10.50 -42.92
N LYS A 637 35.23 -9.96 -42.20
CA LYS A 637 35.42 -9.32 -40.88
C LYS A 637 35.26 -10.34 -39.76
N VAL A 638 36.30 -10.57 -38.97
CA VAL A 638 36.32 -11.53 -37.88
C VAL A 638 36.53 -10.77 -36.57
N LYS A 639 35.57 -10.87 -35.66
CA LYS A 639 35.70 -10.28 -34.32
C LYS A 639 36.27 -11.29 -33.33
N ILE A 640 37.49 -11.03 -32.87
CA ILE A 640 38.15 -11.82 -31.84
C ILE A 640 38.00 -11.07 -30.51
N GLY A 641 36.89 -11.33 -29.81
CA GLY A 641 36.72 -10.79 -28.47
C GLY A 641 37.76 -11.39 -27.52
N THR A 642 38.34 -10.57 -26.66
CA THR A 642 39.09 -11.05 -25.49
C THR A 642 38.20 -12.02 -24.71
N VAL A 643 38.77 -13.10 -24.17
CA VAL A 643 38.05 -13.96 -23.23
C VAL A 643 37.85 -13.14 -21.96
N VAL A 644 36.66 -12.56 -21.81
CA VAL A 644 36.27 -11.81 -20.62
C VAL A 644 35.34 -12.69 -19.80
N ALA A 645 35.57 -12.76 -18.50
CA ALA A 645 34.57 -13.30 -17.59
C ALA A 645 33.30 -12.44 -17.73
N GLN A 646 32.16 -13.07 -18.05
CA GLN A 646 30.89 -12.34 -18.20
C GLN A 646 30.43 -11.67 -16.88
N ARG A 647 31.04 -12.06 -15.76
CA ARG A 647 30.76 -11.59 -14.39
C ARG A 647 32.08 -11.33 -13.69
N GLU A 648 32.11 -10.34 -12.80
CA GLU A 648 33.21 -10.20 -11.85
C GLU A 648 33.31 -11.48 -11.03
N SER A 649 34.52 -11.98 -10.88
CA SER A 649 34.82 -13.09 -9.97
C SER A 649 34.57 -12.66 -8.52
N GLU A 650 34.35 -13.61 -7.60
CA GLU A 650 34.19 -13.26 -6.17
C GLU A 650 35.32 -12.36 -5.61
N PRO A 651 36.61 -12.59 -5.96
CA PRO A 651 37.69 -11.69 -5.56
C PRO A 651 37.52 -10.25 -6.08
N GLU A 652 37.12 -10.08 -7.35
CA GLU A 652 36.89 -8.75 -7.95
C GLU A 652 35.70 -8.05 -7.28
N ASN A 653 34.62 -8.78 -6.99
CA ASN A 653 33.47 -8.24 -6.25
C ASN A 653 33.86 -7.77 -4.84
N GLN A 654 34.70 -8.54 -4.14
CA GLN A 654 35.17 -8.17 -2.82
C GLN A 654 36.08 -6.94 -2.86
N GLU A 655 36.95 -6.84 -3.87
CA GLU A 655 37.77 -5.65 -4.09
C GLU A 655 36.91 -4.42 -4.40
N THR A 656 35.91 -4.55 -5.28
CA THR A 656 34.97 -3.47 -5.59
C THR A 656 34.27 -2.95 -4.32
N ARG A 657 33.84 -3.85 -3.43
CA ARG A 657 33.26 -3.48 -2.13
C ARG A 657 34.25 -2.80 -1.19
N GLN A 658 35.46 -3.32 -1.06
CA GLN A 658 36.49 -2.68 -0.24
C GLN A 658 36.79 -1.26 -0.72
N ARG A 659 36.85 -1.04 -2.04
CA ARG A 659 37.02 0.30 -2.61
C ARG A 659 35.85 1.23 -2.26
N VAL A 660 34.61 0.74 -2.24
CA VAL A 660 33.45 1.54 -1.79
C VAL A 660 33.58 1.92 -0.32
N GLU A 661 34.00 1.00 0.55
CA GLU A 661 34.25 1.29 1.97
C GLU A 661 35.36 2.35 2.18
N GLU A 662 36.44 2.28 1.40
CA GLU A 662 37.47 3.32 1.39
C GLU A 662 36.90 4.68 0.91
N ASP A 663 36.07 4.68 -0.13
CA ASP A 663 35.40 5.87 -0.67
C ASP A 663 34.40 6.51 0.34
N ARG A 664 33.86 5.72 1.29
CA ARG A 664 32.94 6.20 2.36
C ARG A 664 33.67 7.00 3.43
N LYS A 665 34.92 6.67 3.76
CA LYS A 665 35.70 7.33 4.84
C LYS A 665 35.79 8.86 4.70
N PRO A 666 36.26 9.43 3.57
CA PRO A 666 36.36 10.88 3.42
C PRO A 666 34.98 11.56 3.39
N GLN A 667 33.94 10.86 2.94
CA GLN A 667 32.57 11.40 2.95
C GLN A 667 32.02 11.54 4.37
N ILE A 668 32.28 10.54 5.23
CA ILE A 668 31.94 10.59 6.65
C ILE A 668 32.71 11.71 7.34
N GLU A 669 34.01 11.86 7.09
CA GLU A 669 34.82 12.95 7.64
C GLU A 669 34.28 14.32 7.22
N ALA A 670 33.96 14.51 5.93
CA ALA A 670 33.39 15.75 5.43
C ALA A 670 32.01 16.06 6.04
N ALA A 671 31.18 15.05 6.27
CA ALA A 671 29.90 15.21 6.97
C ALA A 671 30.11 15.66 8.42
N ILE A 672 30.98 14.98 9.17
CA ILE A 672 31.32 15.33 10.56
C ILE A 672 31.82 16.77 10.64
N VAL A 673 32.78 17.15 9.78
CA VAL A 673 33.35 18.50 9.78
C VAL A 673 32.29 19.57 9.48
N ARG A 674 31.40 19.35 8.50
CA ARG A 674 30.31 20.30 8.19
C ARG A 674 29.34 20.48 9.37
N ILE A 675 28.96 19.38 10.01
CA ILE A 675 28.06 19.41 11.19
C ILE A 675 28.73 20.14 12.34
N MET A 676 29.96 19.75 12.69
CA MET A 676 30.69 20.33 13.81
C MET A 676 31.05 21.80 13.58
N LYS A 677 31.36 22.21 12.36
CA LYS A 677 31.55 23.62 12.00
C LYS A 677 30.30 24.46 12.24
N ALA A 678 29.12 23.92 11.96
CA ALA A 678 27.85 24.62 12.16
C ALA A 678 27.41 24.65 13.63
N ARG A 679 27.55 23.52 14.35
CA ARG A 679 27.09 23.37 15.74
C ARG A 679 28.10 23.87 16.78
N ARG A 680 29.38 23.92 16.42
CA ARG A 680 30.55 24.22 17.28
C ARG A 680 30.80 23.24 18.42
N VAL A 681 29.76 22.82 19.15
CA VAL A 681 29.82 21.82 20.22
C VAL A 681 28.65 20.85 20.06
N LEU A 682 28.91 19.55 20.11
CA LEU A 682 27.87 18.52 20.00
C LEU A 682 28.31 17.23 20.73
N ASP A 683 27.36 16.51 21.33
CA ASP A 683 27.65 15.21 21.94
C ASP A 683 27.73 14.08 20.91
N HIS A 684 28.37 12.98 21.32
CA HIS A 684 28.59 11.82 20.45
C HIS A 684 27.32 11.29 19.76
N ASN A 685 26.23 11.11 20.51
CA ASN A 685 25.03 10.47 19.99
C ASN A 685 24.34 11.36 18.96
N ASN A 686 24.32 12.68 19.22
CA ASN A 686 23.80 13.65 18.26
C ASN A 686 24.68 13.78 17.01
N ILE A 687 26.01 13.71 17.13
CA ILE A 687 26.90 13.64 15.94
C ILE A 687 26.57 12.40 15.10
N VAL A 688 26.50 11.22 15.72
CA VAL A 688 26.18 9.97 15.01
C VAL A 688 24.82 10.07 14.31
N THR A 689 23.81 10.62 14.98
CA THR A 689 22.47 10.80 14.43
C THR A 689 22.45 11.78 13.26
N GLU A 690 23.07 12.96 13.39
CA GLU A 690 23.12 13.96 12.32
C GLU A 690 23.93 13.48 11.12
N VAL A 691 25.07 12.80 11.34
CA VAL A 691 25.89 12.20 10.27
C VAL A 691 25.11 11.11 9.53
N THR A 692 24.43 10.24 10.26
CA THR A 692 23.58 9.19 9.67
C THR A 692 22.48 9.80 8.82
N LYS A 693 21.76 10.79 9.34
CA LYS A 693 20.71 11.51 8.61
C LYS A 693 21.23 12.22 7.36
N GLN A 694 22.44 12.78 7.41
CA GLN A 694 23.03 13.46 6.25
C GLN A 694 23.46 12.48 5.14
N LEU A 695 23.89 11.27 5.50
CA LEU A 695 24.44 10.28 4.56
C LEU A 695 23.43 9.23 4.09
N GLN A 696 22.28 9.08 4.78
CA GLN A 696 21.27 8.06 4.49
C GLN A 696 20.74 8.06 3.04
N SER A 697 20.83 9.19 2.33
CA SER A 697 20.44 9.26 0.92
C SER A 697 21.40 8.51 -0.02
N ARG A 698 22.59 8.13 0.47
CA ARG A 698 23.61 7.39 -0.29
C ARG A 698 23.94 6.03 0.31
N PHE A 699 24.16 5.97 1.61
CA PHE A 699 24.46 4.73 2.33
C PHE A 699 24.15 4.87 3.82
N LEU A 700 24.01 3.74 4.51
CA LEU A 700 23.85 3.72 5.96
C LEU A 700 25.22 3.64 6.65
N PRO A 701 25.76 4.73 7.23
CA PRO A 701 27.09 4.70 7.85
C PRO A 701 27.09 3.87 9.13
N ASN A 702 28.07 2.97 9.26
CA ASN A 702 28.26 2.20 10.49
C ASN A 702 28.72 3.12 11.64
N PRO A 703 28.02 3.15 12.80
CA PRO A 703 28.40 3.98 13.95
C PRO A 703 29.85 3.77 14.43
N VAL A 704 30.37 2.55 14.31
CA VAL A 704 31.77 2.23 14.66
C VAL A 704 32.75 2.95 13.73
N VAL A 705 32.41 3.06 12.44
CA VAL A 705 33.24 3.78 11.46
C VAL A 705 33.17 5.28 11.71
N ILE A 706 31.98 5.84 12.01
CA ILE A 706 31.83 7.25 12.42
C ILE A 706 32.74 7.56 13.61
N LYS A 707 32.71 6.72 14.65
CA LYS A 707 33.59 6.87 15.81
C LYS A 707 35.07 6.89 15.42
N LYS A 708 35.52 5.92 14.61
CA LYS A 708 36.92 5.88 14.12
C LYS A 708 37.30 7.13 13.32
N ARG A 709 36.36 7.73 12.58
CA ARG A 709 36.59 8.97 11.83
C ARG A 709 36.65 10.20 12.74
N ILE A 710 35.86 10.24 13.82
CA ILE A 710 35.96 11.28 14.85
C ILE A 710 37.34 11.27 15.50
N GLU A 711 37.85 10.10 15.91
CA GLU A 711 39.21 10.03 16.50
C GLU A 711 40.28 10.52 15.51
N SER A 712 40.19 10.13 14.23
CA SER A 712 41.11 10.61 13.20
C SER A 712 41.03 12.13 12.99
N LEU A 713 39.85 12.74 13.14
CA LEU A 713 39.69 14.20 13.07
C LEU A 713 40.21 14.91 14.32
N ILE A 714 40.22 14.25 15.49
CA ILE A 714 40.86 14.77 16.71
C ILE A 714 42.38 14.74 16.56
N GLU A 715 42.94 13.64 16.08
CA GLU A 715 44.39 13.52 15.80
C GLU A 715 44.88 14.57 14.79
N ARG A 716 44.00 15.00 13.88
CA ARG A 716 44.26 16.04 12.87
C ARG A 716 43.84 17.44 13.32
N GLU A 717 43.52 17.62 14.60
CA GLU A 717 43.19 18.92 15.23
C GLU A 717 41.98 19.64 14.61
N PHE A 718 41.06 18.92 13.97
CA PHE A 718 39.77 19.49 13.53
C PHE A 718 38.76 19.55 14.68
N LEU A 719 38.87 18.62 15.62
CA LEU A 719 37.98 18.47 16.78
C LEU A 719 38.79 18.27 18.06
N GLU A 720 38.25 18.66 19.20
CA GLU A 720 38.75 18.23 20.52
C GLU A 720 37.61 17.65 21.36
N ARG A 721 37.96 16.85 22.37
CA ARG A 721 37.01 16.48 23.42
C ARG A 721 36.92 17.63 24.42
N ASP A 722 35.71 17.90 24.90
CA ASP A 722 35.51 18.88 25.96
C ASP A 722 36.29 18.47 27.23
N LYS A 723 36.87 19.48 27.90
CA LYS A 723 37.74 19.29 29.07
C LYS A 723 36.97 18.83 30.31
N VAL A 724 35.65 19.09 30.37
CA VAL A 724 34.78 18.77 31.51
C VAL A 724 33.92 17.55 31.20
N ASP A 725 33.28 17.49 30.03
CA ASP A 725 32.45 16.33 29.63
C ASP A 725 33.01 15.64 28.38
N ARG A 726 33.65 14.47 28.58
CA ARG A 726 34.22 13.67 27.48
C ARG A 726 33.20 13.16 26.45
N LYS A 727 31.89 13.31 26.69
CA LYS A 727 30.84 13.01 25.72
C LYS A 727 30.65 14.12 24.68
N LEU A 728 31.11 15.33 24.97
CA LEU A 728 31.05 16.49 24.09
C LEU A 728 32.32 16.62 23.25
N TYR A 729 32.13 16.99 21.98
CA TYR A 729 33.19 17.36 21.06
C TYR A 729 33.07 18.84 20.72
N ARG A 730 34.20 19.51 20.55
CA ARG A 730 34.29 20.93 20.15
C ARG A 730 35.02 21.03 18.81
N TYR A 731 34.56 21.91 17.94
CA TYR A 731 35.21 22.23 16.67
C TYR A 731 36.32 23.26 16.87
N LEU A 732 37.52 22.98 16.36
CA LEU A 732 38.73 23.77 16.63
C LEU A 732 39.05 24.85 15.58
N ALA A 733 38.43 24.79 14.40
CA ALA A 733 38.78 25.64 13.25
C ALA A 733 37.80 26.79 12.92
#